data_AF-A0A2V4NZF7-F1
#
_entry.id   AF-A0A2V4NZF7-F1
#
_cell.length_a   1.000
_cell.length_b   1.000
_cell.length_c   1.000
_cell.angle_alpha   90.00
_cell.angle_beta   90.00
_cell.angle_gamma   90.00
#
_symmetry.space_group_name_H-M   'P 1'
#
loop_
_entity.id
_entity.type
_entity.pdbx_description
1 polymer ?
#
loop_
_entity_poly.entity_id
_entity_poly.type
_entity_poly.pdbx_seq_one_letter_code
_entity_poly.pdbx_strand_id
1 'polypeptide(L)'
;MVGQDDAWLSDHDGHRTPRSVRGTVGVRAPSAAPKPGTPPALATESRRRRPGHFPVRAVPPGHRILALDERQRRRPSPRGRGPAERRRAATAATSVAPTAPTPVRRAVGRDLCPVRRVHCGEHLRPHCRGRPPSVGKAAPGDPVWPTVILVPRQGARGPARAPWRPPTAAPHTGPRCRPTGGDPVTASRPPQTALPTETVGGPRAGVQPRLDSPAAGPGRPATQARRSPASTHTDVLCVKAPAMAASGADGQLRGDGLHGFFRSGVRVVSRMEIRLGGIEPLALQGDLSSAAQARFIGAVRIPGELDPDPALTVERLRHADGAESITVRNAGARPARIPLEIALGTDLGNLAEIGAGARPPEVPAQVQSAGLRWTGRTHNATVSARPSPHAVLAGAGVLRWDLELQPGARWAVDLRVELEPSAAPPVRPPIGRGAGVPAPWTDLRVRCDDPRVEQLLTRSLDGLDGLLLADADRPIDLYAASGAPWRFGLTPADALWAARYTLPLGTRLAAGTLRALARRQQPAGAGSQAEGIIPGPLRHGGPELPPICTATEATLLFVTVLAEAWRWGMPAGEVAELLPVAERALAAMRANAEGDLVDGFVTDLGRTGEDRSGQPPAARCEVQAQAHRAALHGAELLDAFGRPDAAGWREWAEQLRGRFRERFWVDDLSGGRPAAALTVGGRPLGALSSSVGHLLDLGLAGAGAALPGLLDREQERLVAHRLVAPDMDCGWGLRTLSAKSPRFNPLGHRSGAVRIHETALAVSGLAATGYENEAEVLLEGLLAASEAFSGRLPEMFAGEQRLPNCPPVPHPSACRPAAASAAALAHTLIALAGTRPDVPAKRVTVRPVTTAPLGELELAGLRVAGEPFSVRVSRIGVAVVEEASPELLLGKD
;
A
#
# COMPACT_ATOMS: atom_id res chain seq x y z
N MET A 1 -7.34 -0.83 -26.18
CA MET A 1 -6.02 -0.89 -25.53
C MET A 1 -6.26 -0.56 -24.07
N VAL A 2 -6.02 -1.51 -23.16
CA VAL A 2 -6.44 -1.40 -21.74
C VAL A 2 -5.41 -2.13 -20.88
N GLY A 3 -4.92 -1.47 -19.83
CA GLY A 3 -4.26 -2.07 -18.67
C GLY A 3 -3.02 -2.94 -18.90
N GLN A 4 -1.84 -2.32 -19.09
CA GLN A 4 -0.57 -3.00 -18.81
C GLN A 4 0.62 -2.06 -18.50
N ASP A 5 0.58 -0.78 -18.93
CA ASP A 5 1.77 0.07 -19.01
C ASP A 5 2.04 1.01 -17.80
N ASP A 6 1.28 0.92 -16.69
CA ASP A 6 1.62 1.58 -15.40
C ASP A 6 2.76 0.85 -14.64
N ALA A 7 3.58 0.07 -15.37
CA ALA A 7 4.68 -0.74 -14.85
C ALA A 7 5.98 -0.40 -15.60
N TRP A 8 6.84 0.39 -14.93
CA TRP A 8 8.26 0.62 -15.26
C TRP A 8 8.58 1.34 -16.59
N LEU A 9 8.52 2.67 -16.55
CA LEU A 9 9.56 3.49 -17.18
C LEU A 9 10.53 3.94 -16.09
N SER A 10 11.76 3.43 -16.13
CA SER A 10 12.84 3.80 -15.21
C SER A 10 14.18 3.62 -15.93
N ASP A 11 15.06 4.61 -15.76
CA ASP A 11 16.47 4.68 -16.15
C ASP A 11 16.84 4.30 -17.60
N HIS A 12 17.10 5.32 -18.42
CA HIS A 12 17.84 5.18 -19.69
C HIS A 12 19.34 5.35 -19.44
N ASP A 13 20.10 4.25 -19.52
CA ASP A 13 21.57 4.26 -19.47
C ASP A 13 22.18 5.09 -20.61
N GLY A 14 22.81 6.22 -20.26
CA GLY A 14 23.35 7.21 -21.18
C GLY A 14 24.66 6.84 -21.89
N HIS A 15 24.77 5.65 -22.50
CA HIS A 15 26.00 5.21 -23.18
C HIS A 15 26.05 5.52 -24.68
N ARG A 16 26.53 6.72 -25.02
CA ARG A 16 26.96 7.07 -26.39
C ARG A 16 28.20 6.27 -26.79
N THR A 17 28.13 5.52 -27.89
CA THR A 17 29.31 5.11 -28.69
C THR A 17 29.07 5.42 -30.17
N PRO A 18 30.07 5.93 -30.91
CA PRO A 18 29.85 6.42 -32.27
C PRO A 18 29.91 5.31 -33.32
N ARG A 19 29.03 5.38 -34.33
CA ARG A 19 29.21 4.65 -35.60
C ARG A 19 29.33 5.64 -36.76
N SER A 20 30.52 5.65 -37.36
CA SER A 20 30.83 6.40 -38.58
C SER A 20 30.27 5.71 -39.81
N VAL A 21 29.61 6.46 -40.70
CA VAL A 21 29.39 6.08 -42.10
C VAL A 21 29.80 7.25 -42.99
N ARG A 22 30.54 6.98 -44.06
CA ARG A 22 30.94 7.95 -45.09
C ARG A 22 30.06 7.79 -46.34
N GLY A 23 29.83 8.87 -47.08
CA GLY A 23 29.17 8.85 -48.40
C GLY A 23 28.38 10.12 -48.69
N THR A 24 28.99 11.28 -49.00
CA THR A 24 29.58 11.75 -50.29
C THR A 24 28.58 12.37 -51.29
N VAL A 25 28.99 13.51 -51.88
CA VAL A 25 28.34 14.31 -52.94
C VAL A 25 27.10 15.13 -52.48
N GLY A 26 26.99 16.44 -52.75
CA GLY A 26 27.99 17.38 -53.26
C GLY A 26 27.46 18.77 -53.68
N VAL A 27 28.35 19.78 -53.70
CA VAL A 27 28.34 21.00 -54.54
C VAL A 27 27.15 21.99 -54.41
N ARG A 28 27.35 23.11 -53.68
CA ARG A 28 27.69 24.45 -54.26
C ARG A 28 28.04 25.50 -53.19
N ALA A 29 28.69 26.57 -53.61
CA ALA A 29 29.12 27.77 -52.86
C ALA A 29 28.86 29.02 -53.77
N PRO A 30 29.34 30.26 -53.52
CA PRO A 30 30.08 30.86 -52.38
C PRO A 30 29.36 32.16 -51.88
N SER A 31 29.91 33.21 -51.25
CA SER A 31 31.26 33.59 -50.74
C SER A 31 31.16 34.73 -49.72
N ALA A 32 32.00 34.76 -48.67
CA ALA A 32 32.54 36.00 -48.06
C ALA A 32 33.61 35.69 -46.97
N ALA A 33 34.80 36.28 -47.11
CA ALA A 33 35.86 36.37 -46.08
C ALA A 33 36.76 37.58 -46.43
N PRO A 34 37.36 38.29 -45.44
CA PRO A 34 38.68 37.91 -44.88
C PRO A 34 38.84 38.32 -43.38
N LYS A 35 39.90 38.05 -42.59
CA LYS A 35 41.01 37.07 -42.53
C LYS A 35 41.56 37.06 -41.06
N PRO A 36 42.48 36.16 -40.64
CA PRO A 36 42.72 35.83 -39.23
C PRO A 36 44.04 36.34 -38.61
N GLY A 37 44.25 36.06 -37.31
CA GLY A 37 45.54 36.09 -36.61
C GLY A 37 45.66 34.90 -35.61
N THR A 38 46.88 34.39 -35.38
CA THR A 38 47.12 33.04 -34.81
C THR A 38 48.06 33.09 -33.58
N PRO A 39 47.88 32.21 -32.56
CA PRO A 39 48.87 31.92 -31.49
C PRO A 39 49.97 30.92 -32.01
N PRO A 40 50.79 30.15 -31.23
CA PRO A 40 50.88 29.97 -29.77
C PRO A 40 52.35 29.93 -29.20
N ALA A 41 52.50 29.37 -27.99
CA ALA A 41 53.73 29.33 -27.16
C ALA A 41 54.70 28.16 -27.44
N LEU A 42 55.91 28.19 -26.82
CA LEU A 42 56.69 27.00 -26.41
C LEU A 42 57.93 27.32 -25.52
N ALA A 43 58.60 26.27 -25.05
CA ALA A 43 59.99 26.18 -24.52
C ALA A 43 60.29 26.37 -23.00
N THR A 44 60.55 25.21 -22.40
CA THR A 44 61.25 24.83 -21.15
C THR A 44 62.66 25.41 -20.91
N GLU A 45 63.12 25.48 -19.64
CA GLU A 45 64.37 24.80 -19.16
C GLU A 45 64.62 24.88 -17.63
N SER A 46 65.66 24.16 -17.18
CA SER A 46 66.05 23.81 -15.79
C SER A 46 66.88 24.91 -15.04
N ARG A 47 67.44 24.81 -13.79
CA ARG A 47 68.14 23.69 -13.09
C ARG A 47 68.64 24.10 -11.65
N ARG A 48 69.00 23.10 -10.79
CA ARG A 48 69.85 23.18 -9.52
C ARG A 48 69.18 23.81 -8.26
N ARG A 49 69.55 23.53 -6.98
CA ARG A 49 70.55 22.62 -6.32
C ARG A 49 70.08 22.16 -4.88
N ARG A 50 70.87 21.32 -4.18
CA ARG A 50 70.63 20.69 -2.83
C ARG A 50 71.39 21.42 -1.66
N PRO A 51 71.54 20.90 -0.40
CA PRO A 51 70.54 20.54 0.64
C PRO A 51 70.88 20.94 2.12
N GLY A 52 69.88 20.95 3.02
CA GLY A 52 69.87 20.39 4.40
C GLY A 52 70.72 20.97 5.57
N HIS A 53 70.14 21.02 6.79
CA HIS A 53 70.85 20.87 8.09
C HIS A 53 69.90 20.68 9.31
N PHE A 54 70.46 20.13 10.39
CA PHE A 54 70.00 19.99 11.80
C PHE A 54 71.26 20.30 12.69
N PRO A 55 71.24 20.39 14.05
CA PRO A 55 70.18 20.60 15.08
C PRO A 55 70.60 21.68 16.16
N VAL A 56 70.20 21.52 17.45
CA VAL A 56 70.71 22.17 18.73
C VAL A 56 70.05 23.53 19.15
N ARG A 57 69.98 23.98 20.44
CA ARG A 57 69.58 23.43 21.79
C ARG A 57 69.61 24.57 22.87
N ALA A 58 68.88 24.41 23.99
CA ALA A 58 68.87 25.20 25.27
C ALA A 58 68.11 26.56 25.29
N VAL A 59 67.36 27.04 26.33
CA VAL A 59 67.11 26.72 27.79
C VAL A 59 68.05 27.43 28.80
N PRO A 60 67.62 27.86 30.03
CA PRO A 60 66.27 28.01 30.65
C PRO A 60 65.85 29.51 30.58
N PRO A 61 65.35 30.30 31.58
CA PRO A 61 64.67 30.11 32.90
C PRO A 61 63.18 30.57 32.91
N GLY A 62 62.41 30.54 34.02
CA GLY A 62 62.58 29.84 35.31
C GLY A 62 61.40 30.08 36.31
N HIS A 63 61.10 29.05 37.14
CA HIS A 63 60.07 29.01 38.21
C HIS A 63 58.59 29.14 37.73
N ARG A 64 57.54 28.53 38.31
CA ARG A 64 57.31 27.51 39.39
C ARG A 64 55.84 27.00 39.20
N ILE A 65 55.37 25.83 39.64
CA ILE A 65 55.94 24.75 40.48
C ILE A 65 55.34 23.35 40.09
N LEU A 66 55.36 22.41 41.04
CA LEU A 66 55.07 20.97 41.10
C LEU A 66 53.56 20.64 41.35
N ALA A 67 53.05 19.39 41.26
CA ALA A 67 53.72 18.07 41.16
C ALA A 67 52.85 16.95 40.54
N LEU A 68 53.50 16.01 39.80
CA LEU A 68 53.45 14.51 39.92
C LEU A 68 52.08 13.75 39.91
N ASP A 69 51.89 12.51 39.41
CA ASP A 69 52.65 11.54 38.58
C ASP A 69 51.72 10.32 38.27
N GLU A 70 51.96 9.35 37.37
CA GLU A 70 52.77 9.30 36.14
C GLU A 70 52.24 8.22 35.13
N ARG A 71 52.93 8.14 33.98
CA ARG A 71 53.14 7.07 32.96
C ARG A 71 52.82 5.59 33.28
N GLN A 72 52.86 4.64 32.32
CA GLN A 72 52.57 4.55 30.86
C GLN A 72 53.03 3.15 30.34
N ARG A 73 52.27 2.52 29.41
CA ARG A 73 52.69 1.41 28.49
C ARG A 73 53.12 0.10 29.20
N ARG A 74 52.94 -1.12 28.66
CA ARG A 74 53.00 -1.64 27.27
C ARG A 74 52.03 -2.84 27.09
N ARG A 75 51.80 -3.27 25.83
CA ARG A 75 51.30 -4.63 25.48
C ARG A 75 52.51 -5.58 25.28
N PRO A 76 52.36 -6.90 25.48
CA PRO A 76 51.87 -7.77 24.39
C PRO A 76 50.80 -8.80 24.81
N SER A 77 50.26 -9.50 23.80
CA SER A 77 49.45 -10.74 23.90
C SER A 77 50.39 -11.96 23.72
N PRO A 78 50.01 -13.26 23.86
CA PRO A 78 48.65 -13.81 24.01
C PRO A 78 48.49 -15.04 24.96
N ARG A 79 47.29 -15.66 24.91
CA ARG A 79 46.95 -17.05 25.30
C ARG A 79 47.04 -17.47 26.78
N GLY A 80 45.87 -17.83 27.35
CA GLY A 80 45.65 -19.26 27.71
C GLY A 80 45.27 -19.63 29.15
N ARG A 81 43.99 -19.97 29.34
CA ARG A 81 43.41 -20.87 30.38
C ARG A 81 43.47 -20.40 31.86
N GLY A 82 42.46 -20.81 32.63
CA GLY A 82 42.45 -20.77 34.12
C GLY A 82 43.05 -22.05 34.72
N PRO A 83 42.69 -22.50 35.95
CA PRO A 83 41.45 -22.21 36.71
C PRO A 83 41.64 -21.91 38.23
N ALA A 84 40.52 -21.82 38.98
CA ALA A 84 40.37 -22.22 40.41
C ALA A 84 41.17 -21.43 41.50
N GLU A 85 40.80 -21.34 42.79
CA GLU A 85 39.59 -21.73 43.55
C GLU A 85 39.52 -21.05 44.95
N ARG A 86 38.35 -21.11 45.62
CA ARG A 86 38.09 -21.12 47.09
C ARG A 86 38.68 -20.04 48.03
N ARG A 87 37.79 -19.24 48.64
CA ARG A 87 37.43 -19.19 50.10
C ARG A 87 36.20 -18.27 50.27
N ARG A 88 35.11 -18.72 50.93
CA ARG A 88 34.77 -18.62 52.38
C ARG A 88 34.83 -17.20 52.97
N ALA A 89 33.88 -16.70 53.79
CA ALA A 89 32.46 -17.01 54.04
C ALA A 89 31.87 -15.99 55.05
N ALA A 90 30.60 -15.56 54.87
CA ALA A 90 29.77 -14.76 55.82
C ALA A 90 30.28 -13.33 56.17
N THR A 91 29.50 -12.37 56.70
CA THR A 91 28.09 -12.38 57.19
C THR A 91 27.44 -10.98 57.04
N ALA A 92 26.13 -10.90 56.70
CA ALA A 92 25.17 -9.79 56.95
C ALA A 92 25.47 -8.37 56.36
N ALA A 93 24.49 -7.52 55.98
CA ALA A 93 23.03 -7.63 55.90
C ALA A 93 22.42 -6.61 54.89
N THR A 94 21.20 -6.89 54.38
CA THR A 94 20.25 -5.97 53.66
C THR A 94 20.74 -5.35 52.31
N SER A 95 19.94 -5.26 51.23
CA SER A 95 18.47 -5.40 51.08
C SER A 95 18.05 -5.75 49.63
N VAL A 96 16.78 -6.20 49.47
CA VAL A 96 15.90 -6.19 48.27
C VAL A 96 16.41 -6.72 46.90
N ALA A 97 15.64 -7.65 46.33
CA ALA A 97 15.61 -7.97 44.89
C ALA A 97 14.24 -8.57 44.49
N PRO A 98 13.84 -8.51 43.21
CA PRO A 98 12.86 -9.43 42.64
C PRO A 98 13.45 -10.29 41.50
N THR A 99 13.13 -11.59 41.50
CA THR A 99 13.45 -12.52 40.40
C THR A 99 12.26 -13.42 40.09
N ALA A 100 12.08 -13.77 38.81
CA ALA A 100 11.05 -14.69 38.36
C ALA A 100 11.40 -16.17 38.69
N PRO A 101 10.40 -17.07 38.77
CA PRO A 101 10.65 -18.50 38.67
C PRO A 101 9.75 -19.25 37.68
N THR A 102 10.24 -20.40 37.24
CA THR A 102 9.53 -21.54 36.61
C THR A 102 10.42 -22.78 36.81
N PRO A 103 9.91 -24.02 36.67
CA PRO A 103 8.65 -24.58 37.19
C PRO A 103 8.90 -25.93 37.93
N VAL A 104 7.84 -26.75 38.14
CA VAL A 104 7.78 -28.24 38.00
C VAL A 104 7.11 -29.03 39.16
N ARG A 105 6.19 -29.94 38.76
CA ARG A 105 5.61 -31.13 39.47
C ARG A 105 4.73 -30.96 40.73
N ARG A 106 3.46 -31.37 40.58
CA ARG A 106 2.91 -32.62 41.16
C ARG A 106 1.67 -33.11 40.39
N ALA A 107 1.06 -34.23 40.77
CA ALA A 107 0.08 -34.95 39.93
C ALA A 107 -1.01 -35.72 40.72
N VAL A 108 -2.16 -35.94 40.06
CA VAL A 108 -3.24 -36.94 40.30
C VAL A 108 -4.05 -36.86 41.61
N GLY A 109 -5.40 -36.89 41.49
CA GLY A 109 -6.25 -37.28 42.63
C GLY A 109 -7.78 -37.05 42.63
N ARG A 110 -8.55 -37.57 41.64
CA ARG A 110 -10.03 -37.89 41.75
C ARG A 110 -11.01 -36.69 41.95
N ASP A 111 -12.32 -36.78 41.68
CA ASP A 111 -13.15 -37.84 41.06
C ASP A 111 -14.44 -37.31 40.37
N LEU A 112 -14.98 -38.15 39.45
CA LEU A 112 -16.40 -38.28 39.01
C LEU A 112 -17.14 -37.21 38.15
N CYS A 113 -18.23 -37.68 37.53
CA CYS A 113 -19.11 -37.08 36.50
C CYS A 113 -20.60 -37.10 37.01
N PRO A 114 -21.70 -36.69 36.29
CA PRO A 114 -22.03 -37.01 34.89
C PRO A 114 -22.82 -35.95 34.05
N VAL A 115 -23.23 -36.37 32.85
CA VAL A 115 -23.90 -35.63 31.74
C VAL A 115 -25.43 -35.67 31.79
N ARG A 116 -26.15 -34.64 31.27
CA ARG A 116 -27.44 -34.82 30.55
C ARG A 116 -27.91 -33.63 29.67
N ARG A 117 -28.69 -33.93 28.62
CA ARG A 117 -29.52 -33.01 27.78
C ARG A 117 -30.97 -32.98 28.29
N VAL A 118 -31.82 -32.01 27.84
CA VAL A 118 -33.22 -32.22 27.36
C VAL A 118 -33.83 -30.92 26.77
N HIS A 119 -35.02 -31.00 26.14
CA HIS A 119 -35.71 -30.00 25.30
C HIS A 119 -36.95 -29.31 25.95
N CYS A 120 -37.35 -28.15 25.38
CA CYS A 120 -38.70 -27.58 25.17
C CYS A 120 -39.69 -27.25 26.33
N GLY A 121 -40.52 -26.22 26.13
CA GLY A 121 -41.68 -25.80 26.96
C GLY A 121 -42.25 -24.42 26.55
N GLU A 122 -43.55 -24.14 26.78
CA GLU A 122 -44.29 -23.00 26.17
C GLU A 122 -45.06 -22.07 27.17
N HIS A 123 -45.41 -20.86 26.68
CA HIS A 123 -46.57 -19.96 26.97
C HIS A 123 -47.15 -19.73 28.39
N LEU A 124 -47.36 -18.43 28.78
CA LEU A 124 -48.69 -17.80 29.12
C LEU A 124 -48.62 -16.31 29.63
N ARG A 125 -49.80 -15.66 29.80
CA ARG A 125 -50.16 -14.29 30.31
C ARG A 125 -51.58 -14.37 30.97
N PRO A 126 -52.32 -13.33 31.50
CA PRO A 126 -52.16 -11.83 31.56
C PRO A 126 -52.63 -11.06 32.87
N HIS A 127 -52.59 -9.70 32.85
CA HIS A 127 -53.50 -8.70 33.55
C HIS A 127 -53.44 -8.47 35.11
N CYS A 128 -53.88 -7.36 35.77
CA CYS A 128 -54.43 -6.01 35.40
C CYS A 128 -54.49 -4.92 36.54
N ARG A 129 -54.56 -3.60 36.15
CA ARG A 129 -55.26 -2.40 36.77
C ARG A 129 -54.74 -1.61 38.03
N GLY A 130 -54.99 -0.27 38.04
CA GLY A 130 -54.85 0.74 39.14
C GLY A 130 -55.14 2.20 38.65
N ARG A 131 -55.42 3.22 39.50
CA ARG A 131 -55.76 4.63 39.06
C ARG A 131 -55.48 5.80 40.08
N PRO A 132 -55.40 7.10 39.65
CA PRO A 132 -55.08 8.29 40.48
C PRO A 132 -56.14 9.46 40.47
N PRO A 133 -56.00 10.49 41.35
CA PRO A 133 -56.66 11.80 41.17
C PRO A 133 -55.85 13.11 41.53
N SER A 134 -56.07 14.19 40.76
CA SER A 134 -56.20 15.65 41.14
C SER A 134 -55.06 16.50 41.76
N VAL A 135 -54.96 17.86 41.65
CA VAL A 135 -55.50 18.97 40.77
C VAL A 135 -54.73 20.30 41.07
N GLY A 136 -54.53 21.23 40.12
CA GLY A 136 -54.08 22.64 40.39
C GLY A 136 -53.81 23.54 39.15
N LYS A 137 -54.02 24.88 39.23
CA LYS A 137 -53.78 25.93 38.19
C LYS A 137 -52.69 26.94 38.66
N ALA A 138 -52.12 27.92 37.93
CA ALA A 138 -52.42 28.62 36.66
C ALA A 138 -51.13 29.10 35.90
N ALA A 139 -51.19 30.10 35.00
CA ALA A 139 -50.14 30.53 34.02
C ALA A 139 -49.94 32.09 34.00
N PRO A 140 -49.27 32.78 33.03
CA PRO A 140 -48.32 32.38 31.96
C PRO A 140 -47.04 33.28 31.81
N GLY A 141 -46.06 32.91 30.95
CA GLY A 141 -45.00 33.83 30.45
C GLY A 141 -43.70 33.15 29.94
N ASP A 142 -43.13 33.63 28.83
CA ASP A 142 -41.94 33.12 28.11
C ASP A 142 -40.95 34.27 27.79
N PRO A 143 -39.67 34.05 27.37
CA PRO A 143 -38.91 32.78 27.22
C PRO A 143 -37.50 32.79 27.89
N VAL A 144 -36.67 31.74 27.66
CA VAL A 144 -35.17 31.71 27.46
C VAL A 144 -34.50 30.45 28.07
N TRP A 145 -33.66 29.75 27.26
CA TRP A 145 -32.70 28.62 27.53
C TRP A 145 -33.01 27.53 28.60
N PRO A 146 -32.78 26.24 28.28
CA PRO A 146 -32.45 25.25 29.33
C PRO A 146 -31.35 24.22 28.98
N THR A 147 -30.79 23.62 30.04
CA THR A 147 -29.86 22.47 30.02
C THR A 147 -30.54 21.24 30.65
N VAL A 148 -30.39 20.05 30.03
CA VAL A 148 -30.58 18.66 30.55
C VAL A 148 -31.72 18.36 31.55
N ILE A 149 -32.63 17.42 31.18
CA ILE A 149 -33.19 16.35 32.06
C ILE A 149 -34.01 15.31 31.22
N LEU A 150 -34.28 14.12 31.78
CA LEU A 150 -34.93 12.97 31.11
C LEU A 150 -36.48 13.01 31.10
N VAL A 151 -37.10 12.55 29.97
CA VAL A 151 -38.21 11.53 29.82
C VAL A 151 -39.52 11.70 30.66
N PRO A 152 -40.79 11.48 30.17
CA PRO A 152 -41.27 10.71 28.98
C PRO A 152 -42.43 11.33 28.12
N ARG A 153 -42.94 10.51 27.18
CA ARG A 153 -44.27 10.48 26.49
C ARG A 153 -45.51 10.71 27.43
N GLN A 154 -46.76 11.02 27.02
CA GLN A 154 -47.44 11.07 25.68
C GLN A 154 -48.82 11.80 25.73
N GLY A 155 -49.24 12.44 24.60
CA GLY A 155 -50.65 12.48 24.12
C GLY A 155 -51.65 13.51 24.73
N ALA A 156 -52.83 13.78 24.13
CA ALA A 156 -53.39 13.33 22.82
C ALA A 156 -54.67 14.10 22.37
N ARG A 157 -54.93 14.16 21.04
CA ARG A 157 -56.21 14.47 20.31
C ARG A 157 -56.77 15.91 20.45
N GLY A 158 -57.50 16.49 19.49
CA GLY A 158 -57.97 16.13 18.12
C GLY A 158 -58.55 17.39 17.43
N PRO A 159 -59.17 17.37 16.22
CA PRO A 159 -59.90 16.27 15.57
C PRO A 159 -59.44 15.96 14.11
N ALA A 160 -60.25 15.25 13.33
CA ALA A 160 -59.87 14.65 12.04
C ALA A 160 -60.21 15.50 10.79
N ARG A 161 -59.37 15.37 9.75
CA ARG A 161 -59.69 15.58 8.33
C ARG A 161 -59.04 14.46 7.47
N ALA A 162 -59.52 14.26 6.25
CA ALA A 162 -59.32 13.04 5.47
C ALA A 162 -57.95 12.91 4.78
N PRO A 163 -57.45 11.68 4.53
CA PRO A 163 -56.25 11.43 3.72
C PRO A 163 -56.53 11.60 2.22
N TRP A 164 -55.58 12.22 1.52
CA TRP A 164 -55.58 12.38 0.06
C TRP A 164 -54.91 11.18 -0.64
N ARG A 165 -55.25 10.90 -1.90
CA ARG A 165 -54.73 9.74 -2.65
C ARG A 165 -53.44 10.11 -3.43
N PRO A 166 -52.42 9.24 -3.46
CA PRO A 166 -51.42 9.29 -4.53
C PRO A 166 -52.03 8.81 -5.87
N PRO A 167 -51.60 9.35 -7.03
CA PRO A 167 -52.15 8.98 -8.33
C PRO A 167 -51.62 7.63 -8.83
N THR A 168 -52.48 6.88 -9.54
CA THR A 168 -52.14 5.64 -10.24
C THR A 168 -51.53 5.92 -11.61
N ALA A 169 -50.47 5.20 -11.97
CA ALA A 169 -50.02 5.01 -13.35
C ALA A 169 -50.19 3.52 -13.73
N ALA A 170 -50.53 3.24 -15.00
CA ALA A 170 -50.95 1.91 -15.45
C ALA A 170 -49.76 1.01 -15.89
N PRO A 171 -49.91 -0.34 -15.82
CA PRO A 171 -48.84 -1.27 -16.16
C PRO A 171 -48.76 -1.58 -17.67
N HIS A 172 -47.55 -1.72 -18.20
CA HIS A 172 -47.32 -2.39 -19.48
C HIS A 172 -46.94 -3.86 -19.27
N THR A 173 -47.44 -4.73 -20.16
CA THR A 173 -47.36 -6.19 -20.06
C THR A 173 -46.09 -6.76 -20.68
N GLY A 174 -45.30 -7.52 -19.91
CA GLY A 174 -44.29 -8.46 -20.39
C GLY A 174 -44.72 -9.92 -20.14
N PRO A 175 -44.39 -10.88 -21.01
CA PRO A 175 -44.88 -12.25 -20.91
C PRO A 175 -44.24 -13.04 -19.76
N ARG A 176 -45.02 -13.94 -19.15
CA ARG A 176 -44.55 -14.91 -18.14
C ARG A 176 -44.12 -16.21 -18.80
N CYS A 177 -42.94 -16.71 -18.45
CA CYS A 177 -42.66 -18.14 -18.47
C CYS A 177 -42.61 -18.68 -17.03
N ARG A 178 -43.21 -19.85 -16.79
CA ARG A 178 -43.09 -20.61 -15.54
C ARG A 178 -42.23 -21.86 -15.77
N PRO A 179 -41.58 -22.42 -14.73
CA PRO A 179 -40.65 -23.53 -14.89
C PRO A 179 -41.36 -24.89 -14.92
N THR A 180 -40.70 -25.86 -15.57
CA THR A 180 -40.93 -27.30 -15.42
C THR A 180 -39.57 -27.99 -15.40
N GLY A 181 -39.31 -28.82 -14.38
CA GLY A 181 -38.11 -29.66 -14.32
C GLY A 181 -38.34 -31.05 -14.94
N GLY A 182 -37.24 -31.78 -15.18
CA GLY A 182 -37.24 -33.16 -15.66
C GLY A 182 -35.80 -33.63 -15.86
N ASP A 183 -35.45 -34.77 -15.27
CA ASP A 183 -34.07 -35.30 -15.18
C ASP A 183 -33.81 -36.42 -16.23
N PRO A 184 -32.59 -37.02 -16.34
CA PRO A 184 -32.02 -37.42 -17.64
C PRO A 184 -32.12 -38.93 -18.00
N VAL A 185 -31.74 -39.26 -19.24
CA VAL A 185 -31.33 -40.62 -19.70
C VAL A 185 -30.29 -40.53 -20.85
N THR A 186 -29.69 -41.66 -21.24
CA THR A 186 -28.33 -41.82 -21.82
C THR A 186 -28.21 -42.12 -23.33
N ALA A 187 -27.04 -41.78 -23.92
CA ALA A 187 -26.35 -42.42 -25.08
C ALA A 187 -27.05 -42.31 -26.48
N SER A 188 -26.43 -42.50 -27.67
CA SER A 188 -25.13 -43.10 -28.10
C SER A 188 -24.64 -42.58 -29.50
N ARG A 189 -23.42 -42.96 -29.93
CA ARG A 189 -22.81 -42.86 -31.31
C ARG A 189 -23.20 -44.08 -32.19
N PRO A 190 -22.84 -44.28 -33.50
CA PRO A 190 -21.97 -43.54 -34.48
C PRO A 190 -22.81 -43.10 -35.75
N PRO A 191 -22.43 -43.14 -37.08
CA PRO A 191 -21.19 -43.40 -37.86
C PRO A 191 -20.83 -42.30 -38.93
N GLN A 192 -20.62 -42.64 -40.22
CA GLN A 192 -20.04 -41.82 -41.32
C GLN A 192 -20.46 -42.29 -42.75
N THR A 193 -19.96 -41.59 -43.81
CA THR A 193 -19.91 -41.91 -45.28
C THR A 193 -21.13 -41.55 -46.19
N ALA A 194 -21.02 -41.30 -47.51
CA ALA A 194 -19.97 -40.66 -48.37
C ALA A 194 -20.43 -40.45 -49.86
N LEU A 195 -20.07 -39.32 -50.51
CA LEU A 195 -20.00 -39.06 -51.98
C LEU A 195 -21.34 -39.18 -52.81
N PRO A 196 -21.43 -38.86 -54.14
CA PRO A 196 -20.42 -38.38 -55.13
C PRO A 196 -20.78 -37.06 -55.89
N THR A 197 -20.38 -36.92 -57.17
CA THR A 197 -20.10 -35.68 -57.94
C THR A 197 -20.96 -35.47 -59.21
N GLU A 198 -20.72 -34.36 -59.96
CA GLU A 198 -20.89 -34.12 -61.43
C GLU A 198 -21.91 -33.01 -61.88
N THR A 199 -21.86 -32.36 -63.07
CA THR A 199 -20.83 -31.89 -64.06
C THR A 199 -21.54 -30.94 -65.09
N VAL A 200 -20.81 -30.30 -66.05
CA VAL A 200 -21.26 -29.56 -67.29
C VAL A 200 -21.54 -28.04 -67.16
N GLY A 201 -21.05 -27.13 -68.04
CA GLY A 201 -19.99 -27.26 -69.06
C GLY A 201 -19.86 -26.13 -70.14
N GLY A 202 -18.63 -25.64 -70.38
CA GLY A 202 -18.09 -25.03 -71.63
C GLY A 202 -18.53 -23.62 -72.10
N PRO A 203 -17.90 -23.01 -73.15
CA PRO A 203 -16.62 -23.32 -73.81
C PRO A 203 -15.61 -22.11 -73.87
N ARG A 204 -14.62 -22.15 -74.78
CA ARG A 204 -13.46 -21.22 -74.95
C ARG A 204 -13.80 -20.00 -75.86
N ALA A 205 -12.98 -18.97 -76.12
CA ALA A 205 -11.52 -18.81 -76.01
C ALA A 205 -11.02 -17.34 -75.93
N GLY A 206 -9.74 -17.15 -75.57
CA GLY A 206 -8.99 -15.89 -75.70
C GLY A 206 -7.62 -15.98 -75.02
N VAL A 207 -6.52 -15.67 -75.71
CA VAL A 207 -5.14 -15.80 -75.19
C VAL A 207 -4.38 -14.48 -75.32
N GLN A 208 -3.80 -14.01 -74.22
CA GLN A 208 -2.72 -13.03 -74.19
C GLN A 208 -1.66 -13.44 -73.14
N PRO A 209 -0.40 -12.98 -73.26
CA PRO A 209 0.73 -13.54 -72.53
C PRO A 209 0.85 -13.08 -71.08
N ARG A 210 1.72 -13.77 -70.32
CA ARG A 210 2.00 -13.52 -68.90
C ARG A 210 2.65 -12.15 -68.67
N LEU A 211 2.29 -11.54 -67.55
CA LEU A 211 3.14 -10.63 -66.78
C LEU A 211 3.30 -11.20 -65.37
N ASP A 212 4.45 -10.93 -64.75
CA ASP A 212 4.91 -11.70 -63.59
C ASP A 212 4.14 -11.41 -62.30
N SER A 213 4.06 -12.43 -61.44
CA SER A 213 3.56 -12.27 -60.07
C SER A 213 4.61 -11.56 -59.22
N PRO A 214 4.34 -10.38 -58.64
CA PRO A 214 5.23 -9.80 -57.65
C PRO A 214 5.32 -10.74 -56.44
N ALA A 215 6.53 -10.91 -55.91
CA ALA A 215 6.83 -11.93 -54.90
C ALA A 215 5.97 -11.81 -53.64
N ALA A 216 5.73 -12.95 -52.97
CA ALA A 216 5.06 -12.99 -51.69
C ALA A 216 5.78 -12.07 -50.68
N GLY A 217 5.10 -11.00 -50.25
CA GLY A 217 5.61 -10.10 -49.25
C GLY A 217 5.91 -10.83 -47.93
N PRO A 218 6.83 -10.31 -47.09
CA PRO A 218 7.20 -10.95 -45.84
C PRO A 218 5.95 -11.20 -45.00
N GLY A 219 5.73 -12.46 -44.63
CA GLY A 219 4.54 -12.86 -43.90
C GLY A 219 4.38 -12.02 -42.64
N ARG A 220 3.18 -11.46 -42.42
CA ARG A 220 2.83 -10.74 -41.19
C ARG A 220 3.32 -11.57 -40.01
N PRO A 221 4.18 -11.04 -39.11
CA PRO A 221 4.68 -11.81 -37.98
C PRO A 221 3.46 -12.30 -37.20
N ALA A 222 3.40 -13.61 -36.94
CA ALA A 222 2.27 -14.23 -36.26
C ALA A 222 2.02 -13.47 -34.96
N THR A 223 0.84 -12.88 -34.83
CA THR A 223 0.50 -11.98 -33.72
C THR A 223 0.68 -12.76 -32.43
N GLN A 224 1.74 -12.48 -31.66
CA GLN A 224 1.95 -13.15 -30.39
C GLN A 224 0.69 -12.93 -29.55
N ALA A 225 0.03 -14.03 -29.20
CA ALA A 225 -1.15 -13.99 -28.34
C ALA A 225 -0.73 -13.27 -27.05
N ARG A 226 -1.29 -12.06 -26.82
CA ARG A 226 -0.95 -11.25 -25.65
C ARG A 226 -1.23 -12.09 -24.42
N ARG A 227 -0.18 -12.45 -23.70
CA ARG A 227 -0.27 -13.36 -22.55
C ARG A 227 -1.10 -12.67 -21.46
N SER A 228 -2.07 -13.39 -20.93
CA SER A 228 -2.90 -12.87 -19.85
C SER A 228 -2.04 -12.50 -18.64
N PRO A 229 -2.21 -11.31 -18.04
CA PRO A 229 -1.48 -10.95 -16.83
C PRO A 229 -1.88 -11.88 -15.68
N ALA A 230 -0.93 -12.16 -14.78
CA ALA A 230 -1.22 -12.89 -13.56
C ALA A 230 -2.09 -12.04 -12.60
N SER A 231 -2.95 -12.71 -11.81
CA SER A 231 -3.85 -12.07 -10.85
C SER A 231 -3.42 -12.42 -9.42
N THR A 232 -3.40 -11.44 -8.53
CA THR A 232 -3.00 -11.62 -7.12
C THR A 232 -4.10 -12.22 -6.24
N HIS A 233 -5.33 -12.33 -6.74
CA HIS A 233 -6.50 -12.62 -5.91
C HIS A 233 -6.76 -14.10 -5.64
N THR A 234 -6.21 -14.98 -6.47
CA THR A 234 -6.30 -16.44 -6.33
C THR A 234 -5.12 -17.05 -5.55
N ASP A 235 -4.05 -16.29 -5.35
CA ASP A 235 -2.82 -16.78 -4.72
C ASP A 235 -2.73 -16.39 -3.22
N VAL A 236 -2.11 -17.27 -2.44
CA VAL A 236 -1.73 -17.02 -1.03
C VAL A 236 -0.41 -16.23 -1.02
N LEU A 237 -0.51 -14.90 -1.13
CA LEU A 237 0.61 -13.97 -1.20
C LEU A 237 1.07 -13.51 0.20
N CYS A 238 2.22 -14.01 0.64
CA CYS A 238 2.96 -13.55 1.83
C CYS A 238 3.93 -12.43 1.43
N VAL A 239 4.06 -11.38 2.24
CA VAL A 239 4.87 -10.19 1.95
C VAL A 239 5.62 -9.70 3.19
N LYS A 240 6.95 -9.60 3.08
CA LYS A 240 7.81 -8.90 4.05
C LYS A 240 8.97 -8.23 3.33
N ALA A 241 8.74 -6.99 2.90
CA ALA A 241 9.60 -6.26 1.96
C ALA A 241 11.09 -6.24 2.36
N PRO A 242 12.02 -6.43 1.40
CA PRO A 242 11.85 -6.58 -0.05
C PRO A 242 11.57 -8.04 -0.51
N ALA A 243 11.08 -8.92 0.37
CA ALA A 243 10.80 -10.32 0.05
C ALA A 243 9.30 -10.64 0.06
N MET A 244 8.89 -11.61 -0.75
CA MET A 244 7.51 -12.12 -0.82
C MET A 244 7.49 -13.57 -1.28
N ALA A 245 6.40 -14.28 -1.03
CA ALA A 245 6.16 -15.61 -1.56
C ALA A 245 4.69 -15.78 -1.95
N ALA A 246 4.42 -16.40 -3.10
CA ALA A 246 3.07 -16.66 -3.58
C ALA A 246 2.91 -18.10 -4.05
N SER A 247 1.73 -18.68 -3.81
CA SER A 247 1.37 -20.06 -4.17
C SER A 247 -0.14 -20.22 -4.30
N GLY A 248 -0.59 -21.36 -4.81
CA GLY A 248 -1.96 -21.82 -4.59
C GLY A 248 -2.25 -22.13 -3.11
N ALA A 249 -3.51 -22.43 -2.81
CA ALA A 249 -3.96 -22.86 -1.48
C ALA A 249 -3.47 -24.29 -1.09
N ASP A 250 -2.81 -25.00 -2.00
CA ASP A 250 -2.06 -26.23 -1.72
C ASP A 250 -0.64 -25.97 -1.17
N GLY A 251 -0.19 -24.71 -1.18
CA GLY A 251 1.15 -24.29 -0.79
C GLY A 251 2.25 -24.69 -1.76
N GLN A 252 1.96 -25.42 -2.84
CA GLN A 252 2.97 -25.87 -3.79
C GLN A 252 3.45 -24.71 -4.66
N LEU A 253 4.74 -24.71 -5.02
CA LEU A 253 5.28 -23.77 -6.00
C LEU A 253 5.56 -24.55 -7.29
N ARG A 254 4.93 -24.17 -8.41
CA ARG A 254 5.07 -24.85 -9.71
C ARG A 254 5.61 -23.95 -10.83
N GLY A 255 6.07 -22.74 -10.50
CA GLY A 255 6.56 -21.74 -11.45
C GLY A 255 5.50 -21.04 -12.31
N ASP A 256 4.23 -21.47 -12.24
CA ASP A 256 3.12 -20.84 -12.96
C ASP A 256 2.78 -19.45 -12.39
N GLY A 257 2.70 -18.45 -13.28
CA GLY A 257 2.37 -17.08 -12.90
C GLY A 257 3.29 -16.56 -11.79
N LEU A 258 2.69 -16.06 -10.71
CA LEU A 258 3.41 -15.55 -9.54
C LEU A 258 3.95 -16.64 -8.61
N HIS A 259 3.79 -17.94 -8.88
CA HIS A 259 4.19 -18.97 -7.92
C HIS A 259 5.72 -18.99 -7.75
N GLY A 260 6.17 -18.82 -6.51
CA GLY A 260 7.58 -18.74 -6.15
C GLY A 260 7.87 -17.98 -4.86
N PHE A 261 9.13 -18.04 -4.42
CA PHE A 261 9.73 -17.08 -3.48
C PHE A 261 10.45 -15.99 -4.27
N PHE A 262 10.27 -14.72 -3.89
CA PHE A 262 10.92 -13.57 -4.51
C PHE A 262 11.64 -12.71 -3.47
N ARG A 263 12.75 -12.11 -3.89
CA ARG A 263 13.50 -11.14 -3.08
C ARG A 263 14.10 -10.07 -3.99
N SER A 264 13.86 -8.80 -3.67
CA SER A 264 14.32 -7.64 -4.44
C SER A 264 13.97 -7.71 -5.94
N GLY A 265 12.77 -8.23 -6.26
CA GLY A 265 12.27 -8.37 -7.63
C GLY A 265 12.73 -9.61 -8.41
N VAL A 266 13.58 -10.48 -7.83
CA VAL A 266 14.04 -11.73 -8.45
C VAL A 266 13.31 -12.93 -7.85
N ARG A 267 12.80 -13.85 -8.69
CA ARG A 267 12.27 -15.15 -8.25
C ARG A 267 13.41 -16.07 -7.84
N VAL A 268 13.61 -16.22 -6.53
CA VAL A 268 14.71 -16.98 -5.92
C VAL A 268 14.47 -18.49 -6.05
N VAL A 269 13.21 -18.91 -5.95
CA VAL A 269 12.73 -20.29 -6.16
C VAL A 269 11.42 -20.21 -6.94
N SER A 270 11.34 -20.88 -8.08
CA SER A 270 10.13 -21.00 -8.90
C SER A 270 9.32 -22.24 -8.52
N ARG A 271 10.01 -23.34 -8.19
CA ARG A 271 9.43 -24.67 -7.97
C ARG A 271 9.81 -25.21 -6.60
N MET A 272 8.83 -25.72 -5.87
CA MET A 272 8.94 -26.33 -4.55
C MET A 272 7.72 -27.23 -4.35
N GLU A 273 7.82 -28.45 -4.87
CA GLU A 273 6.79 -29.48 -4.79
C GLU A 273 7.16 -30.49 -3.70
N ILE A 274 6.28 -30.65 -2.71
CA ILE A 274 6.43 -31.66 -1.66
C ILE A 274 5.68 -32.94 -2.05
N ARG A 275 6.34 -34.10 -1.93
CA ARG A 275 5.77 -35.43 -2.07
C ARG A 275 6.15 -36.34 -0.89
N LEU A 276 5.23 -37.21 -0.48
CA LEU A 276 5.47 -38.28 0.49
C LEU A 276 5.24 -39.63 -0.22
N GLY A 277 6.29 -40.44 -0.38
CA GLY A 277 6.20 -41.71 -1.12
C GLY A 277 5.78 -41.52 -2.59
N GLY A 278 6.17 -40.40 -3.21
CA GLY A 278 5.71 -39.97 -4.54
C GLY A 278 4.31 -39.34 -4.57
N ILE A 279 3.54 -39.39 -3.48
CA ILE A 279 2.18 -38.84 -3.41
C ILE A 279 2.24 -37.35 -3.02
N GLU A 280 1.54 -36.52 -3.78
CA GLU A 280 1.35 -35.10 -3.46
C GLU A 280 0.26 -34.95 -2.37
N PRO A 281 0.50 -34.19 -1.28
CA PRO A 281 -0.50 -34.02 -0.22
C PRO A 281 -1.80 -33.40 -0.73
N LEU A 282 -2.93 -34.05 -0.43
CA LEU A 282 -4.26 -33.50 -0.67
C LEU A 282 -4.46 -32.26 0.20
N ALA A 283 -4.58 -31.09 -0.42
CA ALA A 283 -4.77 -29.83 0.28
C ALA A 283 -6.09 -29.81 1.07
N LEU A 284 -6.01 -29.47 2.35
CA LEU A 284 -7.15 -29.30 3.26
C LEU A 284 -7.37 -27.82 3.63
N GLN A 285 -6.29 -27.05 3.77
CA GLN A 285 -6.32 -25.62 4.06
C GLN A 285 -5.05 -24.93 3.53
N GLY A 286 -5.17 -23.66 3.10
CA GLY A 286 -4.02 -22.81 2.75
C GLY A 286 -4.36 -21.34 2.89
N ASP A 287 -3.91 -20.72 3.98
CA ASP A 287 -4.29 -19.36 4.37
C ASP A 287 -3.10 -18.55 4.89
N LEU A 288 -3.23 -17.22 4.89
CA LEU A 288 -2.33 -16.34 5.64
C LEU A 288 -2.66 -16.37 7.14
N SER A 289 -1.65 -16.64 7.97
CA SER A 289 -1.69 -16.38 9.41
C SER A 289 -1.30 -14.93 9.75
N SER A 290 -0.50 -14.28 8.90
CA SER A 290 -0.25 -12.84 8.88
C SER A 290 0.14 -12.39 7.48
N ALA A 291 0.29 -11.09 7.23
CA ALA A 291 0.76 -10.57 5.95
C ALA A 291 2.11 -11.19 5.55
N ALA A 292 2.97 -11.52 6.51
CA ALA A 292 4.28 -12.12 6.28
C ALA A 292 4.28 -13.66 6.27
N GLN A 293 3.21 -14.35 6.65
CA GLN A 293 3.21 -15.81 6.90
C GLN A 293 1.96 -16.53 6.41
N ALA A 294 2.15 -17.70 5.79
CA ALA A 294 1.10 -18.65 5.44
C ALA A 294 1.22 -19.99 6.17
N ARG A 295 0.05 -20.59 6.45
CA ARG A 295 -0.11 -21.93 6.98
C ARG A 295 -0.86 -22.78 5.94
N PHE A 296 -0.25 -23.89 5.53
CA PHE A 296 -0.89 -24.89 4.67
C PHE A 296 -1.01 -26.22 5.42
N ILE A 297 -2.13 -26.91 5.24
CA ILE A 297 -2.37 -28.24 5.78
C ILE A 297 -2.78 -29.15 4.62
N GLY A 298 -2.10 -30.28 4.47
CA GLY A 298 -2.47 -31.34 3.53
C GLY A 298 -2.45 -32.72 4.18
N ALA A 299 -3.02 -33.70 3.51
CA ALA A 299 -3.14 -35.08 3.99
C ALA A 299 -2.67 -36.10 2.95
N VAL A 300 -2.12 -37.22 3.42
CA VAL A 300 -1.65 -38.34 2.59
C VAL A 300 -2.15 -39.65 3.20
N ARG A 301 -2.75 -40.51 2.36
CA ARG A 301 -3.06 -41.90 2.72
C ARG A 301 -1.86 -42.77 2.34
N ILE A 302 -1.49 -43.74 3.17
CA ILE A 302 -0.37 -44.63 2.85
C ILE A 302 -0.88 -45.77 1.95
N PRO A 303 -0.27 -46.06 0.79
CA PRO A 303 -0.67 -47.18 -0.05
C PRO A 303 -0.67 -48.51 0.71
N GLY A 304 -1.80 -49.23 0.67
CA GLY A 304 -1.97 -50.50 1.37
C GLY A 304 -2.60 -50.39 2.77
N GLU A 305 -2.96 -49.19 3.24
CA GLU A 305 -3.88 -49.05 4.38
C GLU A 305 -5.31 -49.43 3.98
N LEU A 306 -6.03 -50.08 4.90
CA LEU A 306 -7.44 -50.46 4.76
C LEU A 306 -8.40 -49.41 5.34
N ASP A 307 -7.84 -48.42 6.05
CA ASP A 307 -8.58 -47.32 6.64
C ASP A 307 -8.92 -46.29 5.55
N PRO A 308 -10.17 -45.82 5.44
CA PRO A 308 -10.47 -44.73 4.51
C PRO A 308 -9.79 -43.42 4.89
N ASP A 309 -9.50 -43.16 6.17
CA ASP A 309 -8.99 -41.88 6.63
C ASP A 309 -7.46 -41.73 6.46
N PRO A 310 -6.94 -40.53 6.14
CA PRO A 310 -5.52 -40.33 5.89
C PRO A 310 -4.68 -40.37 7.17
N ALA A 311 -3.86 -41.42 7.32
CA ALA A 311 -2.95 -41.58 8.44
C ALA A 311 -1.89 -40.47 8.57
N LEU A 312 -1.50 -39.80 7.48
CA LEU A 312 -0.46 -38.77 7.50
C LEU A 312 -1.01 -37.37 7.25
N THR A 313 -0.58 -36.42 8.07
CA THR A 313 -0.83 -34.97 7.91
C THR A 313 0.48 -34.22 7.69
N VAL A 314 0.49 -33.31 6.70
CA VAL A 314 1.60 -32.40 6.40
C VAL A 314 1.18 -30.98 6.72
N GLU A 315 1.92 -30.31 7.60
CA GLU A 315 1.77 -28.89 7.89
C GLU A 315 2.98 -28.12 7.30
N ARG A 316 2.72 -27.05 6.55
CA ARG A 316 3.74 -26.13 6.05
C ARG A 316 3.52 -24.75 6.66
N LEU A 317 4.55 -24.17 7.25
CA LEU A 317 4.56 -22.80 7.76
C LEU A 317 5.57 -21.98 6.94
N ARG A 318 5.07 -21.24 5.95
CA ARG A 318 5.86 -20.43 5.01
C ARG A 318 5.93 -19.00 5.49
N HIS A 319 7.11 -18.38 5.43
CA HIS A 319 7.32 -16.97 5.72
C HIS A 319 7.95 -16.25 4.53
N ALA A 320 7.50 -15.03 4.27
CA ALA A 320 7.79 -14.25 3.07
C ALA A 320 9.29 -13.98 2.83
N ASP A 321 10.13 -14.03 3.88
CA ASP A 321 11.57 -13.76 3.78
C ASP A 321 12.41 -14.94 3.27
N GLY A 322 11.78 -16.09 3.01
CA GLY A 322 12.43 -17.31 2.52
C GLY A 322 12.59 -18.44 3.53
N ALA A 323 11.98 -18.36 4.72
CA ALA A 323 11.88 -19.50 5.63
C ALA A 323 10.61 -20.34 5.35
N GLU A 324 10.73 -21.66 5.37
CA GLU A 324 9.57 -22.58 5.34
C GLU A 324 9.81 -23.80 6.23
N SER A 325 8.98 -24.00 7.24
CA SER A 325 9.02 -25.19 8.10
C SER A 325 7.97 -26.19 7.66
N ILE A 326 8.36 -27.46 7.52
CA ILE A 326 7.51 -28.56 7.03
C ILE A 326 7.48 -29.64 8.10
N THR A 327 6.31 -29.87 8.70
CA THR A 327 6.07 -30.92 9.70
C THR A 327 5.22 -32.04 9.12
N VAL A 328 5.70 -33.28 9.23
CA VAL A 328 4.92 -34.49 8.91
C VAL A 328 4.56 -35.17 10.22
N ARG A 329 3.27 -35.47 10.43
CA ARG A 329 2.76 -36.19 11.60
C ARG A 329 1.99 -37.44 11.17
N ASN A 330 2.23 -38.54 11.88
CA ASN A 330 1.45 -39.76 11.78
C ASN A 330 0.34 -39.76 12.85
N ALA A 331 -0.91 -39.85 12.40
CA ALA A 331 -2.10 -40.01 13.23
C ALA A 331 -2.69 -41.43 13.16
N GLY A 332 -2.25 -42.25 12.21
CA GLY A 332 -2.70 -43.64 12.05
C GLY A 332 -2.15 -44.60 13.11
N ALA A 333 -2.77 -45.77 13.20
CA ALA A 333 -2.46 -46.79 14.20
C ALA A 333 -1.20 -47.64 13.91
N ARG A 334 -0.50 -47.39 12.79
CA ARG A 334 0.66 -48.17 12.34
C ARG A 334 1.89 -47.29 12.11
N PRO A 335 3.13 -47.80 12.29
CA PRO A 335 4.34 -47.07 11.92
C PRO A 335 4.40 -46.83 10.41
N ALA A 336 4.64 -45.59 10.00
CA ALA A 336 4.77 -45.19 8.60
C ALA A 336 6.26 -45.14 8.21
N ARG A 337 6.65 -45.88 7.17
CA ARG A 337 7.99 -45.82 6.55
C ARG A 337 7.86 -45.26 5.15
N ILE A 338 8.22 -43.99 4.97
CA ILE A 338 7.88 -43.23 3.76
C ILE A 338 8.92 -42.14 3.48
N PRO A 339 9.40 -41.96 2.24
CA PRO A 339 10.31 -40.87 1.92
C PRO A 339 9.56 -39.56 1.78
N LEU A 340 10.11 -38.49 2.35
CA LEU A 340 9.77 -37.11 2.03
C LEU A 340 10.71 -36.63 0.93
N GLU A 341 10.13 -36.14 -0.16
CA GLU A 341 10.85 -35.62 -1.32
C GLU A 341 10.39 -34.19 -1.59
N ILE A 342 11.34 -33.27 -1.72
CA ILE A 342 11.08 -31.86 -2.00
C ILE A 342 11.81 -31.51 -3.29
N ALA A 343 11.06 -31.37 -4.39
CA ALA A 343 11.60 -31.01 -5.69
C ALA A 343 11.68 -29.48 -5.81
N LEU A 344 12.90 -28.96 -5.92
CA LEU A 344 13.22 -27.54 -5.97
C LEU A 344 13.70 -27.12 -7.37
N GLY A 345 13.30 -25.93 -7.80
CA GLY A 345 13.77 -25.31 -9.04
C GLY A 345 13.75 -23.80 -8.94
N THR A 346 14.56 -23.15 -9.77
CA THR A 346 14.56 -21.69 -9.92
C THR A 346 14.83 -21.31 -11.36
N ASP A 347 14.25 -20.20 -11.78
CA ASP A 347 14.48 -19.55 -13.07
C ASP A 347 15.25 -18.23 -12.94
N LEU A 348 15.46 -17.74 -11.70
CA LEU A 348 16.01 -16.42 -11.38
C LEU A 348 15.31 -15.26 -12.14
N GLY A 349 14.03 -15.45 -12.47
CA GLY A 349 13.26 -14.54 -13.32
C GLY A 349 12.94 -13.21 -12.66
N ASN A 350 12.81 -12.15 -13.46
CA ASN A 350 12.39 -10.84 -12.97
C ASN A 350 10.87 -10.80 -12.76
N LEU A 351 10.41 -10.25 -11.63
CA LEU A 351 9.00 -10.14 -11.27
C LEU A 351 8.16 -9.35 -12.29
N ALA A 352 8.72 -8.33 -12.95
CA ALA A 352 8.03 -7.57 -13.99
C ALA A 352 7.85 -8.41 -15.27
N GLU A 353 8.88 -9.15 -15.69
CA GLU A 353 8.80 -10.08 -16.83
C GLU A 353 7.76 -11.18 -16.57
N ILE A 354 7.82 -11.79 -15.38
CA ILE A 354 6.86 -12.82 -14.92
C ILE A 354 5.43 -12.25 -14.88
N GLY A 355 5.24 -11.02 -14.40
CA GLY A 355 3.96 -10.31 -14.42
C GLY A 355 3.40 -10.06 -15.83
N ALA A 356 4.27 -9.79 -16.80
CA ALA A 356 3.94 -9.72 -18.23
C ALA A 356 3.75 -11.11 -18.89
N GLY A 357 3.78 -12.19 -18.12
CA GLY A 357 3.57 -13.56 -18.60
C GLY A 357 4.81 -14.21 -19.21
N ALA A 358 6.01 -13.70 -18.96
CA ALA A 358 7.24 -14.42 -19.27
C ALA A 358 7.33 -15.72 -18.47
N ARG A 359 8.05 -16.70 -19.02
CA ARG A 359 8.38 -17.97 -18.36
C ARG A 359 9.86 -18.27 -18.64
N PRO A 360 10.79 -17.68 -17.87
CA PRO A 360 12.21 -17.97 -18.01
C PRO A 360 12.50 -19.47 -17.76
N PRO A 361 13.53 -20.05 -18.39
CA PRO A 361 13.88 -21.45 -18.21
C PRO A 361 14.52 -21.70 -16.83
N GLU A 362 14.37 -22.90 -16.28
CA GLU A 362 15.05 -23.26 -15.04
C GLU A 362 16.58 -23.30 -15.19
N VAL A 363 17.27 -22.86 -14.15
CA VAL A 363 18.73 -22.91 -14.03
C VAL A 363 19.15 -24.30 -13.53
N PRO A 364 20.24 -24.91 -14.04
CA PRO A 364 20.76 -26.16 -13.49
C PRO A 364 21.21 -26.02 -12.03
N ALA A 365 20.80 -26.95 -11.16
CA ALA A 365 21.17 -26.94 -9.75
C ALA A 365 22.55 -27.56 -9.50
N GLN A 366 23.19 -27.13 -8.43
CA GLN A 366 24.46 -27.65 -7.90
C GLN A 366 24.26 -28.02 -6.42
N VAL A 367 24.98 -29.03 -5.92
CA VAL A 367 24.95 -29.36 -4.47
C VAL A 367 25.73 -28.29 -3.70
N GLN A 368 25.11 -27.71 -2.66
CA GLN A 368 25.81 -26.86 -1.70
C GLN A 368 25.40 -27.22 -0.27
N SER A 369 26.35 -27.74 0.51
CA SER A 369 26.14 -28.15 1.91
C SER A 369 24.95 -29.13 2.07
N ALA A 370 23.99 -28.84 2.95
CA ALA A 370 22.77 -29.60 3.17
C ALA A 370 21.62 -29.15 2.24
N GLY A 371 21.90 -28.93 0.95
CA GLY A 371 20.95 -28.31 0.03
C GLY A 371 21.49 -28.05 -1.37
N LEU A 372 20.89 -27.06 -2.05
CA LEU A 372 21.13 -26.73 -3.47
C LEU A 372 21.51 -25.26 -3.67
N ARG A 373 22.32 -25.02 -4.69
CA ARG A 373 22.71 -23.70 -5.23
C ARG A 373 22.34 -23.62 -6.71
N TRP A 374 21.98 -22.43 -7.16
CA TRP A 374 21.84 -22.07 -8.57
C TRP A 374 22.63 -20.80 -8.85
N THR A 375 23.40 -20.78 -9.92
CA THR A 375 24.31 -19.69 -10.28
C THR A 375 23.81 -18.98 -11.54
N GLY A 376 23.25 -17.79 -11.37
CA GLY A 376 22.77 -16.93 -12.46
C GLY A 376 23.76 -15.83 -12.83
N ARG A 377 23.39 -15.05 -13.87
CA ARG A 377 24.23 -13.95 -14.41
C ARG A 377 24.47 -12.82 -13.42
N THR A 378 23.50 -12.52 -12.56
CA THR A 378 23.51 -11.37 -11.63
C THR A 378 23.35 -11.77 -10.17
N HIS A 379 22.76 -12.94 -9.91
CA HIS A 379 22.50 -13.46 -8.57
C HIS A 379 22.71 -14.98 -8.52
N ASN A 380 22.96 -15.49 -7.31
CA ASN A 380 22.89 -16.89 -6.95
C ASN A 380 21.70 -17.11 -6.02
N ALA A 381 20.94 -18.17 -6.22
CA ALA A 381 19.97 -18.66 -5.24
C ALA A 381 20.57 -19.84 -4.46
N THR A 382 20.29 -19.91 -3.17
CA THR A 382 20.66 -21.05 -2.31
C THR A 382 19.42 -21.50 -1.53
N VAL A 383 19.20 -22.81 -1.44
CA VAL A 383 18.22 -23.40 -0.52
C VAL A 383 18.94 -24.41 0.35
N SER A 384 18.95 -24.18 1.67
CA SER A 384 19.51 -25.08 2.67
C SER A 384 18.43 -25.68 3.57
N ALA A 385 18.66 -26.87 4.11
CA ALA A 385 17.68 -27.58 4.94
C ALA A 385 18.27 -28.07 6.27
N ARG A 386 17.45 -28.09 7.33
CA ARG A 386 17.79 -28.59 8.68
C ARG A 386 16.62 -29.42 9.24
N PRO A 387 16.79 -30.72 9.59
CA PRO A 387 18.02 -31.52 9.46
C PRO A 387 18.43 -31.73 8.01
N SER A 388 19.71 -32.05 7.79
CA SER A 388 20.25 -32.31 6.46
C SER A 388 19.54 -33.49 5.76
N PRO A 389 19.29 -33.42 4.44
CA PRO A 389 18.74 -34.53 3.67
C PRO A 389 19.65 -35.75 3.68
N HIS A 390 19.06 -36.93 3.57
CA HIS A 390 19.79 -38.18 3.35
C HIS A 390 20.37 -38.26 1.94
N ALA A 391 19.70 -37.65 0.96
CA ALA A 391 20.18 -37.57 -0.42
C ALA A 391 19.84 -36.21 -1.07
N VAL A 392 20.76 -35.71 -1.90
CA VAL A 392 20.60 -34.50 -2.71
C VAL A 392 20.81 -34.86 -4.18
N LEU A 393 19.75 -34.81 -4.98
CA LEU A 393 19.75 -35.18 -6.39
C LEU A 393 19.75 -33.90 -7.25
N ALA A 394 20.89 -33.21 -7.30
CA ALA A 394 20.99 -31.90 -7.95
C ALA A 394 20.52 -31.89 -9.42
N GLY A 395 20.80 -32.93 -10.20
CA GLY A 395 20.31 -33.05 -11.59
C GLY A 395 18.78 -33.12 -11.74
N ALA A 396 18.05 -33.42 -10.66
CA ALA A 396 16.58 -33.40 -10.60
C ALA A 396 16.02 -32.29 -9.69
N GLY A 397 16.89 -31.54 -8.99
CA GLY A 397 16.51 -30.54 -7.99
C GLY A 397 15.94 -31.10 -6.68
N VAL A 398 16.07 -32.40 -6.39
CA VAL A 398 15.37 -33.04 -5.25
C VAL A 398 16.22 -33.12 -3.99
N LEU A 399 15.63 -32.71 -2.85
CA LEU A 399 16.10 -33.06 -1.50
C LEU A 399 15.24 -34.22 -0.97
N ARG A 400 15.86 -35.23 -0.34
CA ARG A 400 15.15 -36.40 0.20
C ARG A 400 15.54 -36.76 1.63
N TRP A 401 14.55 -37.15 2.41
CA TRP A 401 14.67 -37.79 3.73
C TRP A 401 13.83 -39.07 3.74
N ASP A 402 14.31 -40.13 4.37
CA ASP A 402 13.57 -41.37 4.55
C ASP A 402 13.02 -41.41 5.98
N LEU A 403 11.69 -41.27 6.14
CA LEU A 403 11.07 -41.10 7.44
C LEU A 403 10.55 -42.42 8.01
N GLU A 404 10.79 -42.65 9.30
CA GLU A 404 10.10 -43.67 10.10
C GLU A 404 9.32 -43.00 11.23
N LEU A 405 7.99 -42.92 11.06
CA LEU A 405 7.08 -42.25 11.98
C LEU A 405 6.21 -43.26 12.73
N GLN A 406 6.48 -43.42 14.02
CA GLN A 406 5.62 -44.21 14.92
C GLN A 406 4.22 -43.56 15.06
N PRO A 407 3.17 -44.31 15.45
CA PRO A 407 1.84 -43.76 15.73
C PRO A 407 1.90 -42.55 16.68
N GLY A 408 1.24 -41.45 16.31
CA GLY A 408 1.24 -40.19 17.05
C GLY A 408 2.51 -39.33 16.92
N ALA A 409 3.59 -39.84 16.33
CA ALA A 409 4.86 -39.13 16.20
C ALA A 409 4.80 -38.03 15.12
N ARG A 410 5.73 -37.07 15.23
CA ARG A 410 5.98 -36.03 14.23
C ARG A 410 7.47 -35.87 13.94
N TRP A 411 7.78 -35.44 12.73
CA TRP A 411 9.12 -35.06 12.27
C TRP A 411 9.01 -33.73 11.52
N ALA A 412 10.06 -32.92 11.49
CA ALA A 412 10.06 -31.63 10.81
C ALA A 412 11.39 -31.30 10.14
N VAL A 413 11.32 -30.47 9.09
CA VAL A 413 12.47 -29.83 8.43
C VAL A 413 12.21 -28.35 8.20
N ASP A 414 13.20 -27.53 8.52
CA ASP A 414 13.24 -26.10 8.22
C ASP A 414 14.07 -25.88 6.95
N LEU A 415 13.46 -25.24 5.95
CA LEU A 415 14.11 -24.78 4.73
C LEU A 415 14.44 -23.29 4.83
N ARG A 416 15.59 -22.90 4.28
CA ARG A 416 16.00 -21.49 4.15
C ARG A 416 16.44 -21.17 2.72
N VAL A 417 15.65 -20.34 2.05
CA VAL A 417 15.84 -19.77 0.72
C VAL A 417 16.55 -18.42 0.82
N GLU A 418 17.68 -18.27 0.12
CA GLU A 418 18.52 -17.07 0.16
C GLU A 418 18.97 -16.63 -1.24
N LEU A 419 19.17 -15.33 -1.42
CA LEU A 419 19.60 -14.70 -2.68
C LEU A 419 20.89 -13.90 -2.43
N GLU A 420 21.98 -14.30 -3.07
CA GLU A 420 23.28 -13.63 -3.03
C GLU A 420 23.50 -12.90 -4.36
N PRO A 421 23.89 -11.61 -4.41
CA PRO A 421 24.29 -10.99 -5.67
C PRO A 421 25.65 -11.55 -6.14
N SER A 422 25.79 -11.87 -7.43
CA SER A 422 27.01 -12.49 -7.99
C SER A 422 28.19 -11.51 -8.09
N ALA A 423 27.93 -10.21 -8.00
CA ALA A 423 28.90 -9.12 -7.85
C ALA A 423 28.26 -7.99 -7.03
N ALA A 424 29.05 -7.04 -6.51
CA ALA A 424 28.49 -5.87 -5.84
C ALA A 424 27.64 -5.04 -6.85
N PRO A 425 26.34 -4.78 -6.57
CA PRO A 425 25.50 -4.01 -7.48
C PRO A 425 25.91 -2.52 -7.48
N PRO A 426 25.75 -1.81 -8.62
CA PRO A 426 26.14 -0.40 -8.73
C PRO A 426 25.27 0.52 -7.86
N VAL A 427 24.02 0.15 -7.63
CA VAL A 427 23.08 0.80 -6.70
C VAL A 427 22.79 -0.16 -5.56
N ARG A 428 22.76 0.33 -4.31
CA ARG A 428 22.36 -0.50 -3.16
C ARG A 428 20.86 -0.82 -3.27
N PRO A 429 20.45 -2.10 -3.27
CA PRO A 429 19.03 -2.44 -3.30
C PRO A 429 18.35 -1.98 -2.00
N PRO A 430 17.03 -1.67 -2.05
CA PRO A 430 16.27 -1.36 -0.84
C PRO A 430 16.31 -2.54 0.13
N ILE A 431 16.58 -2.24 1.39
CA ILE A 431 16.70 -3.23 2.47
C ILE A 431 15.39 -3.34 3.24
N GLY A 432 15.12 -4.51 3.82
CA GLY A 432 13.97 -4.68 4.69
C GLY A 432 14.23 -4.03 6.05
N ARG A 433 13.15 -3.76 6.81
CA ARG A 433 13.24 -3.17 8.16
C ARG A 433 14.22 -3.89 9.12
N GLY A 434 14.45 -5.19 8.89
CA GLY A 434 15.34 -6.01 9.71
C GLY A 434 14.62 -6.73 10.86
N ALA A 435 15.19 -7.84 11.32
CA ALA A 435 14.66 -8.58 12.46
C ALA A 435 14.87 -7.81 13.77
N GLY A 436 13.88 -7.85 14.66
CA GLY A 436 13.93 -7.16 15.97
C GLY A 436 13.72 -5.64 15.93
N VAL A 437 13.71 -5.00 14.75
CA VAL A 437 13.30 -3.60 14.61
C VAL A 437 11.76 -3.54 14.62
N PRO A 438 11.14 -2.82 15.59
CA PRO A 438 9.69 -2.74 15.73
C PRO A 438 9.05 -1.91 14.60
N ALA A 439 7.72 -1.91 14.52
CA ALA A 439 7.00 -0.96 13.69
C ALA A 439 7.34 0.50 14.08
N PRO A 440 7.28 1.45 13.13
CA PRO A 440 7.42 2.88 13.43
C PRO A 440 6.15 3.48 14.06
N TRP A 441 5.08 2.68 14.20
CA TRP A 441 3.82 3.01 14.85
C TRP A 441 3.56 2.10 16.07
N THR A 442 2.54 2.43 16.86
CA THR A 442 2.14 1.71 18.08
C THR A 442 1.13 0.59 17.78
N ASP A 443 1.06 -0.42 18.65
CA ASP A 443 0.04 -1.47 18.60
C ASP A 443 -1.35 -0.90 18.97
N LEU A 444 -2.05 -0.36 17.98
CA LEU A 444 -3.42 0.17 18.12
C LEU A 444 -4.39 -0.96 18.48
N ARG A 445 -5.14 -0.74 19.55
CA ARG A 445 -6.27 -1.58 19.99
C ARG A 445 -7.58 -0.86 19.69
N VAL A 446 -8.56 -1.60 19.19
CA VAL A 446 -9.90 -1.07 18.93
C VAL A 446 -10.95 -2.00 19.49
N ARG A 447 -11.97 -1.44 20.14
CA ARG A 447 -13.27 -2.10 20.33
C ARG A 447 -14.33 -1.29 19.59
N CYS A 448 -15.29 -1.97 18.99
CA CYS A 448 -16.27 -1.40 18.10
C CYS A 448 -17.56 -2.23 18.17
N ASP A 449 -18.74 -1.60 18.10
CA ASP A 449 -20.00 -2.35 17.96
C ASP A 449 -20.08 -3.07 16.60
N ASP A 450 -19.54 -2.45 15.54
CA ASP A 450 -19.37 -3.12 14.24
C ASP A 450 -18.20 -4.13 14.29
N PRO A 451 -18.46 -5.46 14.14
CA PRO A 451 -17.44 -6.49 14.26
C PRO A 451 -16.48 -6.55 13.08
N ARG A 452 -16.76 -5.85 11.97
CA ARG A 452 -15.92 -5.82 10.77
C ARG A 452 -14.67 -4.96 10.98
N VAL A 453 -14.78 -3.93 11.83
CA VAL A 453 -13.77 -2.89 12.06
C VAL A 453 -12.46 -3.43 12.63
N GLU A 454 -12.51 -4.23 13.70
CA GLU A 454 -11.30 -4.76 14.36
C GLU A 454 -10.49 -5.63 13.38
N GLN A 455 -11.15 -6.59 12.69
CA GLN A 455 -10.48 -7.46 11.72
C GLN A 455 -9.90 -6.68 10.54
N LEU A 456 -10.64 -5.73 9.98
CA LEU A 456 -10.20 -4.88 8.87
C LEU A 456 -8.97 -4.06 9.26
N LEU A 457 -8.97 -3.44 10.44
CA LEU A 457 -7.88 -2.62 10.93
C LEU A 457 -6.62 -3.45 11.19
N THR A 458 -6.72 -4.56 11.93
CA THR A 458 -5.57 -5.44 12.21
C THR A 458 -4.94 -5.95 10.92
N ARG A 459 -5.75 -6.42 9.95
CA ARG A 459 -5.26 -6.91 8.66
C ARG A 459 -4.67 -5.81 7.77
N SER A 460 -5.15 -4.58 7.90
CA SER A 460 -4.59 -3.42 7.21
C SER A 460 -3.22 -3.02 7.77
N LEU A 461 -3.07 -2.94 9.09
CA LEU A 461 -1.80 -2.59 9.74
C LEU A 461 -0.73 -3.67 9.56
N ASP A 462 -1.11 -4.95 9.64
CA ASP A 462 -0.26 -6.10 9.31
C ASP A 462 0.18 -6.07 7.83
N GLY A 463 -0.76 -5.80 6.91
CA GLY A 463 -0.45 -5.59 5.49
C GLY A 463 0.51 -4.43 5.23
N LEU A 464 0.44 -3.35 6.03
CA LEU A 464 1.36 -2.22 5.95
C LEU A 464 2.73 -2.54 6.57
N ASP A 465 2.78 -3.30 7.68
CA ASP A 465 4.01 -3.81 8.31
C ASP A 465 4.81 -4.70 7.34
N GLY A 466 4.10 -5.50 6.54
CA GLY A 466 4.66 -6.30 5.43
C GLY A 466 5.30 -5.47 4.32
N LEU A 467 4.90 -4.21 4.11
CA LEU A 467 5.40 -3.34 3.03
C LEU A 467 6.55 -2.41 3.44
N LEU A 468 7.01 -2.45 4.70
CA LEU A 468 8.04 -1.53 5.19
C LEU A 468 9.46 -1.87 4.74
N LEU A 469 10.07 -0.90 4.06
CA LEU A 469 11.47 -0.86 3.66
C LEU A 469 12.26 0.11 4.54
N ALA A 470 13.57 -0.06 4.57
CA ALA A 470 14.53 0.87 5.16
C ALA A 470 15.39 1.50 4.05
N ASP A 471 15.82 2.75 4.25
CA ASP A 471 16.68 3.44 3.30
C ASP A 471 18.11 2.86 3.30
N ALA A 472 18.60 2.45 2.13
CA ALA A 472 19.94 1.88 1.96
C ALA A 472 21.08 2.87 2.24
N ASP A 473 20.78 4.17 2.26
CA ASP A 473 21.70 5.25 2.62
C ASP A 473 21.67 5.56 4.14
N ARG A 474 20.52 5.35 4.80
CA ARG A 474 20.33 5.59 6.24
C ARG A 474 19.29 4.62 6.83
N PRO A 475 19.68 3.38 7.20
CA PRO A 475 18.76 2.28 7.55
C PRO A 475 17.78 2.49 8.73
N ILE A 476 17.91 3.58 9.47
CA ILE A 476 16.96 3.99 10.52
C ILE A 476 15.73 4.73 9.95
N ASP A 477 15.84 5.29 8.74
CA ASP A 477 14.73 5.93 8.05
C ASP A 477 13.92 4.88 7.30
N LEU A 478 12.69 4.65 7.75
CA LEU A 478 11.74 3.71 7.16
C LEU A 478 10.73 4.41 6.26
N TYR A 479 10.29 3.71 5.22
CA TYR A 479 9.19 4.11 4.33
C TYR A 479 8.42 2.88 3.84
N ALA A 480 7.20 3.06 3.34
CA ALA A 480 6.41 1.98 2.76
C ALA A 480 6.66 1.81 1.24
N ALA A 481 6.73 0.57 0.76
CA ALA A 481 6.59 0.26 -0.65
C ALA A 481 5.14 0.47 -1.12
N SER A 482 4.91 0.89 -2.36
CA SER A 482 3.56 1.20 -2.88
C SER A 482 2.58 0.03 -2.75
N GLY A 483 3.00 -1.17 -3.15
CA GLY A 483 2.19 -2.37 -2.99
C GLY A 483 2.81 -3.61 -3.62
N ALA A 484 2.45 -4.78 -3.10
CA ALA A 484 2.93 -6.06 -3.58
C ALA A 484 1.91 -6.73 -4.51
N PRO A 485 2.34 -7.39 -5.61
CA PRO A 485 3.71 -7.52 -6.08
C PRO A 485 4.14 -6.39 -7.05
N TRP A 486 3.19 -5.68 -7.67
CA TRP A 486 3.45 -4.90 -8.89
C TRP A 486 4.29 -3.64 -8.71
N ARG A 487 4.28 -3.02 -7.53
CA ARG A 487 4.99 -1.76 -7.23
C ARG A 487 5.76 -1.87 -5.92
N PHE A 488 6.58 -2.92 -5.83
CA PHE A 488 7.25 -3.36 -4.61
C PHE A 488 8.55 -2.59 -4.32
N GLY A 489 8.46 -1.26 -4.35
CA GLY A 489 9.56 -0.32 -4.10
C GLY A 489 9.05 1.07 -3.70
N LEU A 490 9.99 2.01 -3.49
CA LEU A 490 9.67 3.40 -3.13
C LEU A 490 8.90 4.09 -4.26
N THR A 491 7.65 4.47 -3.98
CA THR A 491 6.88 5.41 -4.81
C THR A 491 6.57 6.63 -3.95
N PRO A 492 7.21 7.79 -4.15
CA PRO A 492 7.18 8.90 -3.19
C PRO A 492 5.79 9.39 -2.79
N ALA A 493 4.86 9.55 -3.74
CA ALA A 493 3.48 9.94 -3.46
C ALA A 493 2.76 8.94 -2.54
N ASP A 494 2.81 7.65 -2.86
CA ASP A 494 2.13 6.59 -2.11
C ASP A 494 2.75 6.39 -0.71
N ALA A 495 4.06 6.59 -0.60
CA ALA A 495 4.78 6.56 0.68
C ALA A 495 4.43 7.76 1.56
N LEU A 496 4.28 8.96 0.99
CA LEU A 496 3.81 10.15 1.69
C LEU A 496 2.35 10.01 2.14
N TRP A 497 1.46 9.45 1.30
CA TRP A 497 0.10 9.11 1.71
C TRP A 497 0.08 8.13 2.88
N ALA A 498 0.85 7.03 2.81
CA ALA A 498 0.95 6.07 3.90
C ALA A 498 1.48 6.73 5.19
N ALA A 499 2.52 7.55 5.09
CA ALA A 499 3.04 8.33 6.21
C ALA A 499 1.97 9.25 6.84
N ARG A 500 1.28 10.06 6.03
CA ARG A 500 0.21 10.98 6.46
C ARG A 500 -0.89 10.24 7.22
N TYR A 501 -1.38 9.15 6.64
CA TYR A 501 -2.46 8.36 7.21
C TYR A 501 -2.08 7.65 8.52
N THR A 502 -0.81 7.29 8.71
CA THR A 502 -0.30 6.70 9.97
C THR A 502 0.04 7.70 11.08
N LEU A 503 -0.04 9.01 10.85
CA LEU A 503 0.29 10.02 11.87
C LEU A 503 -0.39 9.81 13.24
N PRO A 504 -1.68 9.38 13.33
CA PRO A 504 -2.32 9.07 14.60
C PRO A 504 -1.69 7.92 15.41
N LEU A 505 -0.82 7.12 14.80
CA LEU A 505 -0.16 5.97 15.42
C LEU A 505 1.30 6.26 15.80
N GLY A 506 1.84 7.41 15.36
CA GLY A 506 3.21 7.87 15.61
C GLY A 506 3.87 8.55 14.40
N THR A 507 4.63 9.60 14.64
CA THR A 507 5.28 10.44 13.61
C THR A 507 6.52 9.81 12.96
N ARG A 508 7.02 8.67 13.45
CA ARG A 508 8.31 8.08 13.02
C ARG A 508 8.33 7.63 11.56
N LEU A 509 7.20 7.15 11.01
CA LEU A 509 7.11 6.79 9.58
C LEU A 509 7.19 8.04 8.70
N ALA A 510 6.54 9.13 9.10
CA ALA A 510 6.62 10.41 8.40
C ALA A 510 8.06 10.97 8.46
N ALA A 511 8.68 11.01 9.64
CA ALA A 511 10.07 11.48 9.78
C ALA A 511 11.06 10.68 8.91
N GLY A 512 10.94 9.35 8.88
CA GLY A 512 11.75 8.47 8.03
C GLY A 512 11.49 8.70 6.53
N THR A 513 10.23 8.74 6.12
CA THR A 513 9.82 8.95 4.73
C THR A 513 10.26 10.33 4.22
N LEU A 514 10.02 11.39 4.98
CA LEU A 514 10.44 12.75 4.66
C LEU A 514 11.97 12.83 4.49
N ARG A 515 12.76 12.25 5.39
CA ARG A 515 14.23 12.22 5.23
C ARG A 515 14.70 11.38 4.04
N ALA A 516 14.03 10.26 3.73
CA ALA A 516 14.33 9.44 2.57
C ALA A 516 14.01 10.14 1.24
N LEU A 517 12.99 11.00 1.20
CA LEU A 517 12.64 11.81 0.03
C LEU A 517 13.48 13.11 -0.06
N ALA A 518 13.82 13.73 1.06
CA ALA A 518 14.72 14.89 1.12
C ALA A 518 16.09 14.59 0.49
N ARG A 519 16.63 13.39 0.71
CA ARG A 519 17.87 12.90 0.05
C ARG A 519 17.75 12.71 -1.47
N ARG A 520 16.54 12.72 -2.01
CA ARG A 520 16.22 12.38 -3.41
C ARG A 520 15.52 13.51 -4.17
N GLN A 521 15.25 14.64 -3.52
CA GLN A 521 14.77 15.87 -4.18
C GLN A 521 15.84 16.36 -5.16
N GLN A 522 15.43 16.82 -6.35
CA GLN A 522 16.34 17.33 -7.37
C GLN A 522 17.11 18.57 -6.86
N PRO A 523 18.45 18.53 -6.83
CA PRO A 523 19.26 19.66 -6.39
C PRO A 523 19.32 20.76 -7.45
N ALA A 524 19.83 21.92 -7.06
CA ALA A 524 20.00 23.04 -7.99
C ALA A 524 20.96 22.71 -9.13
N GLY A 525 20.67 23.19 -10.35
CA GLY A 525 21.47 22.98 -11.56
C GLY A 525 21.50 21.55 -12.11
N ALA A 526 20.62 20.64 -11.67
CA ALA A 526 20.72 19.21 -11.97
C ALA A 526 20.39 18.78 -13.41
N GLY A 527 19.67 19.57 -14.21
CA GLY A 527 19.30 19.21 -15.58
C GLY A 527 18.08 19.94 -16.14
N SER A 528 17.29 19.25 -16.96
CA SER A 528 16.12 19.78 -17.68
C SER A 528 14.78 19.70 -16.91
N GLN A 529 14.81 19.34 -15.63
CA GLN A 529 13.67 19.43 -14.71
C GLN A 529 13.88 20.57 -13.72
N ALA A 530 12.79 21.16 -13.22
CA ALA A 530 12.89 22.27 -12.26
C ALA A 530 13.44 21.80 -10.89
N GLU A 531 14.18 22.69 -10.25
CA GLU A 531 14.81 22.46 -8.95
C GLU A 531 13.75 22.25 -7.85
N GLY A 532 14.06 21.50 -6.79
CA GLY A 532 13.14 21.34 -5.66
C GLY A 532 12.03 20.30 -5.84
N ILE A 533 11.96 19.64 -7.00
CA ILE A 533 11.00 18.57 -7.26
C ILE A 533 11.46 17.27 -6.59
N ILE A 534 10.52 16.55 -5.96
CA ILE A 534 10.73 15.15 -5.54
C ILE A 534 10.38 14.26 -6.73
N PRO A 535 11.31 13.44 -7.26
CA PRO A 535 11.10 12.69 -8.50
C PRO A 535 10.04 11.58 -8.33
N GLY A 536 9.45 11.15 -9.43
CA GLY A 536 8.53 10.02 -9.47
C GLY A 536 8.19 9.63 -10.92
N PRO A 537 7.63 8.43 -11.16
CA PRO A 537 7.23 8.00 -12.49
C PRO A 537 6.01 8.77 -13.02
N LEU A 538 5.85 8.77 -14.35
CA LEU A 538 4.58 9.05 -15.01
C LEU A 538 3.53 7.99 -14.64
N ARG A 539 2.27 8.41 -14.50
CA ARG A 539 1.10 7.53 -14.36
C ARG A 539 0.09 7.82 -15.47
N HIS A 540 -0.61 6.80 -15.95
CA HIS A 540 -1.70 6.97 -16.90
C HIS A 540 -2.78 7.90 -16.32
N GLY A 541 -3.24 8.88 -17.12
CA GLY A 541 -4.14 9.92 -16.65
C GLY A 541 -5.59 9.47 -16.43
N GLY A 542 -5.98 8.35 -17.03
CA GLY A 542 -7.38 8.02 -17.31
C GLY A 542 -7.69 8.31 -18.80
N PRO A 543 -8.87 7.94 -19.31
CA PRO A 543 -9.20 8.08 -20.72
C PRO A 543 -9.61 9.51 -21.09
N GLU A 544 -9.81 10.38 -20.09
CA GLU A 544 -10.21 11.78 -20.25
C GLU A 544 -9.03 12.76 -20.12
N LEU A 545 -7.90 12.34 -19.55
CA LEU A 545 -6.79 13.22 -19.13
C LEU A 545 -5.42 12.70 -19.63
N PRO A 546 -4.48 13.60 -19.98
CA PRO A 546 -3.10 13.20 -20.29
C PRO A 546 -2.40 12.62 -19.05
N PRO A 547 -1.37 11.76 -19.23
CA PRO A 547 -0.51 11.28 -18.15
C PRO A 547 0.09 12.42 -17.33
N ILE A 548 0.27 12.16 -16.04
CA ILE A 548 0.83 13.11 -15.06
C ILE A 548 2.02 12.48 -14.34
N CYS A 549 3.04 13.27 -14.04
CA CYS A 549 4.17 12.85 -13.23
C CYS A 549 3.80 12.87 -11.74
N THR A 550 3.98 11.72 -11.06
CA THR A 550 3.76 11.59 -9.60
C THR A 550 4.67 12.48 -8.76
N ALA A 551 5.74 13.00 -9.36
CA ALA A 551 6.56 14.06 -8.78
C ALA A 551 5.74 15.28 -8.34
N THR A 552 4.66 15.60 -9.06
CA THR A 552 3.71 16.67 -8.72
C THR A 552 3.06 16.39 -7.36
N GLU A 553 2.35 15.28 -7.26
CA GLU A 553 1.69 14.82 -6.03
C GLU A 553 2.66 14.67 -4.85
N ALA A 554 3.84 14.07 -5.08
CA ALA A 554 4.86 13.89 -4.05
C ALA A 554 5.44 15.21 -3.52
N THR A 555 5.70 16.18 -4.40
CA THR A 555 6.27 17.49 -4.02
C THR A 555 5.27 18.32 -3.19
N LEU A 556 3.98 18.28 -3.53
CA LEU A 556 2.91 18.95 -2.78
C LEU A 556 2.63 18.26 -1.43
N LEU A 557 2.57 16.93 -1.42
CA LEU A 557 2.35 16.17 -0.19
C LEU A 557 3.51 16.25 0.79
N PHE A 558 4.75 16.46 0.35
CA PHE A 558 5.89 16.64 1.26
C PHE A 558 5.67 17.80 2.23
N VAL A 559 5.18 18.95 1.73
CA VAL A 559 4.90 20.14 2.56
C VAL A 559 3.73 19.86 3.52
N THR A 560 2.67 19.20 3.01
CA THR A 560 1.52 18.77 3.83
C THR A 560 1.96 17.85 4.98
N VAL A 561 2.71 16.79 4.67
CA VAL A 561 3.12 15.77 5.64
C VAL A 561 4.13 16.32 6.64
N LEU A 562 5.00 17.25 6.25
CA LEU A 562 5.90 17.93 7.19
C LEU A 562 5.12 18.78 8.21
N ALA A 563 4.12 19.54 7.76
CA ALA A 563 3.29 20.38 8.64
C ALA A 563 2.39 19.55 9.55
N GLU A 564 1.66 18.56 9.00
CA GLU A 564 0.81 17.69 9.81
C GLU A 564 1.64 16.83 10.78
N ALA A 565 2.80 16.32 10.38
CA ALA A 565 3.70 15.60 11.31
C ALA A 565 4.15 16.49 12.47
N TRP A 566 4.42 17.78 12.23
CA TRP A 566 4.73 18.76 13.28
C TRP A 566 3.53 18.99 14.22
N ARG A 567 2.30 19.12 13.69
CA ARG A 567 1.05 19.21 14.49
C ARG A 567 0.80 17.97 15.36
N TRP A 568 1.12 16.77 14.86
CA TRP A 568 1.08 15.51 15.62
C TRP A 568 2.25 15.32 16.61
N GLY A 569 3.28 16.20 16.55
CA GLY A 569 4.39 16.24 17.51
C GLY A 569 5.72 15.66 17.03
N MET A 570 6.02 15.75 15.73
CA MET A 570 7.39 15.54 15.23
C MET A 570 8.31 16.63 15.79
N PRO A 571 9.50 16.28 16.34
CA PRO A 571 10.36 17.26 17.02
C PRO A 571 10.73 18.45 16.13
N ALA A 572 10.61 19.67 16.66
CA ALA A 572 10.84 20.90 15.90
C ALA A 572 12.24 20.97 15.26
N GLY A 573 13.27 20.35 15.86
CA GLY A 573 14.59 20.21 15.25
C GLY A 573 14.60 19.35 13.98
N GLU A 574 13.92 18.20 13.98
CA GLU A 574 13.78 17.34 12.80
C GLU A 574 12.94 18.01 11.70
N VAL A 575 11.96 18.85 12.09
CA VAL A 575 11.18 19.67 11.16
C VAL A 575 12.05 20.76 10.53
N ALA A 576 12.86 21.45 11.33
CA ALA A 576 13.77 22.50 10.87
C ALA A 576 14.84 21.98 9.89
N GLU A 577 15.36 20.76 10.07
CA GLU A 577 16.25 20.10 9.11
C GLU A 577 15.61 19.92 7.71
N LEU A 578 14.27 19.82 7.65
CA LEU A 578 13.50 19.56 6.44
C LEU A 578 12.89 20.81 5.79
N LEU A 579 12.85 21.95 6.48
CA LEU A 579 12.32 23.21 5.93
C LEU A 579 12.98 23.62 4.60
N PRO A 580 14.31 23.54 4.39
CA PRO A 580 14.91 23.89 3.10
C PRO A 580 14.44 23.01 1.92
N VAL A 581 13.93 21.81 2.20
CA VAL A 581 13.34 20.90 1.21
C VAL A 581 11.93 21.37 0.86
N ALA A 582 11.14 21.72 1.87
CA ALA A 582 9.78 22.26 1.69
C ALA A 582 9.80 23.64 0.99
N GLU A 583 10.75 24.52 1.32
CA GLU A 583 10.93 25.82 0.65
C GLU A 583 11.19 25.67 -0.86
N ARG A 584 12.04 24.72 -1.26
CA ARG A 584 12.28 24.43 -2.68
C ARG A 584 11.07 23.79 -3.37
N ALA A 585 10.33 22.92 -2.67
CA ALA A 585 9.08 22.36 -3.18
C ALA A 585 8.00 23.44 -3.42
N LEU A 586 7.89 24.39 -2.50
CA LEU A 586 7.03 25.57 -2.61
C LEU A 586 7.48 26.50 -3.77
N ALA A 587 8.77 26.80 -3.88
CA ALA A 587 9.31 27.59 -4.99
C ALA A 587 9.03 26.95 -6.36
N ALA A 588 9.21 25.62 -6.48
CA ALA A 588 8.87 24.86 -7.69
C ALA A 588 7.37 24.92 -8.03
N MET A 589 6.49 24.89 -7.01
CA MET A 589 5.05 25.05 -7.19
C MET A 589 4.68 26.44 -7.72
N ARG A 590 5.27 27.51 -7.18
CA ARG A 590 5.03 28.89 -7.65
C ARG A 590 5.47 29.06 -9.10
N ALA A 591 6.71 28.70 -9.41
CA ALA A 591 7.29 28.82 -10.75
C ALA A 591 6.57 27.96 -11.82
N ASN A 592 5.86 26.90 -11.43
CA ASN A 592 5.03 26.13 -12.37
C ASN A 592 3.72 26.84 -12.72
N ALA A 593 3.09 27.51 -11.76
CA ALA A 593 1.85 28.27 -11.96
C ALA A 593 2.08 29.63 -12.65
N GLU A 594 3.26 30.22 -12.48
CA GLU A 594 3.71 31.43 -13.19
C GLU A 594 4.19 31.15 -14.63
N GLY A 595 4.28 29.89 -15.05
CA GLY A 595 4.81 29.48 -16.36
C GLY A 595 3.82 29.55 -17.54
N ASP A 596 2.78 30.39 -17.47
CA ASP A 596 1.75 30.70 -18.49
C ASP A 596 1.01 29.55 -19.21
N LEU A 597 1.32 28.28 -18.94
CA LEU A 597 0.73 27.13 -19.66
C LEU A 597 -0.76 26.92 -19.36
N VAL A 598 -1.19 27.20 -18.13
CA VAL A 598 -2.60 27.33 -17.72
C VAL A 598 -2.66 28.42 -16.64
N ASP A 599 -2.90 29.66 -17.08
CA ASP A 599 -3.06 30.91 -16.30
C ASP A 599 -3.24 30.74 -14.78
N GLY A 600 -2.14 30.88 -14.02
CA GLY A 600 -2.15 30.90 -12.56
C GLY A 600 -2.49 29.59 -11.85
N PHE A 601 -2.41 28.44 -12.53
CA PHE A 601 -2.68 27.10 -11.98
C PHE A 601 -1.49 26.15 -12.10
N VAL A 602 -1.35 25.23 -11.14
CA VAL A 602 -0.29 24.19 -11.14
C VAL A 602 -0.70 23.05 -12.07
N THR A 603 0.16 22.66 -13.04
CA THR A 603 -0.20 21.61 -14.01
C THR A 603 0.47 20.27 -13.73
N ASP A 604 1.80 20.25 -13.81
CA ASP A 604 2.66 19.08 -13.68
C ASP A 604 4.07 19.62 -13.46
N LEU A 605 4.70 19.21 -12.36
CA LEU A 605 6.06 19.65 -12.01
C LEU A 605 7.12 18.81 -12.76
N GLY A 606 6.91 17.50 -12.87
CA GLY A 606 7.94 16.53 -13.21
C GLY A 606 8.08 16.16 -14.69
N ARG A 607 7.30 16.77 -15.58
CA ARG A 607 7.40 16.56 -17.04
C ARG A 607 8.37 17.55 -17.70
N THR A 608 9.26 17.05 -18.54
CA THR A 608 10.21 17.86 -19.29
C THR A 608 9.51 18.69 -20.38
N GLY A 609 10.23 19.65 -20.97
CA GLY A 609 9.73 20.42 -22.11
C GLY A 609 9.39 19.54 -23.33
N GLU A 610 10.18 18.49 -23.57
CA GLU A 610 9.93 17.52 -24.66
C GLU A 610 8.64 16.73 -24.38
N ASP A 611 8.47 16.19 -23.17
CA ASP A 611 7.23 15.50 -22.76
C ASP A 611 6.00 16.40 -22.94
N ARG A 612 6.08 17.65 -22.49
CA ARG A 612 4.97 18.63 -22.54
C ARG A 612 4.59 18.99 -23.98
N SER A 613 5.55 18.94 -24.91
CA SER A 613 5.31 19.21 -26.34
C SER A 613 4.49 18.11 -27.04
N GLY A 614 4.71 16.84 -26.68
CA GLY A 614 4.02 15.70 -27.28
C GLY A 614 2.58 15.51 -26.78
N GLN A 615 2.29 15.87 -25.52
CA GLN A 615 0.94 15.87 -24.96
C GLN A 615 0.79 17.06 -23.99
N PRO A 616 0.06 18.13 -24.36
CA PRO A 616 -0.05 19.33 -23.53
C PRO A 616 -0.51 19.05 -22.10
N PRO A 617 0.06 19.73 -21.08
CA PRO A 617 -0.36 19.55 -19.69
C PRO A 617 -1.76 20.11 -19.44
N ALA A 618 -2.35 19.73 -18.30
CA ALA A 618 -3.66 20.22 -17.86
C ALA A 618 -3.59 20.54 -16.36
N ALA A 619 -4.20 21.65 -15.94
CA ALA A 619 -4.35 21.98 -14.52
C ALA A 619 -5.49 21.13 -13.95
N ARG A 620 -5.20 20.18 -13.08
CA ARG A 620 -6.21 19.24 -12.55
C ARG A 620 -6.82 19.68 -11.23
N CYS A 621 -8.06 19.31 -10.96
CA CYS A 621 -8.75 19.68 -9.71
C CYS A 621 -8.06 19.09 -8.47
N GLU A 622 -7.61 17.83 -8.52
CA GLU A 622 -6.88 17.21 -7.40
C GLU A 622 -5.54 17.90 -7.12
N VAL A 623 -4.86 18.38 -8.18
CA VAL A 623 -3.59 19.10 -8.08
C VAL A 623 -3.80 20.50 -7.48
N GLN A 624 -4.88 21.20 -7.84
CA GLN A 624 -5.15 22.52 -7.24
C GLN A 624 -5.47 22.40 -5.75
N ALA A 625 -6.25 21.38 -5.35
CA ALA A 625 -6.56 21.12 -3.95
C ALA A 625 -5.29 20.84 -3.12
N GLN A 626 -4.41 19.96 -3.63
CA GLN A 626 -3.12 19.67 -3.03
C GLN A 626 -2.20 20.89 -2.98
N ALA A 627 -2.20 21.74 -4.02
CA ALA A 627 -1.39 22.95 -4.10
C ALA A 627 -1.85 24.06 -3.14
N HIS A 628 -3.16 24.28 -3.04
CA HIS A 628 -3.78 25.20 -2.08
C HIS A 628 -3.43 24.80 -0.63
N ARG A 629 -3.61 23.52 -0.30
CA ARG A 629 -3.26 22.98 1.01
C ARG A 629 -1.75 23.05 1.30
N ALA A 630 -0.90 22.74 0.30
CA ALA A 630 0.56 22.86 0.43
C ALA A 630 1.01 24.32 0.66
N ALA A 631 0.39 25.30 -0.02
CA ALA A 631 0.67 26.72 0.20
C ALA A 631 0.31 27.16 1.64
N LEU A 632 -0.85 26.75 2.15
CA LEU A 632 -1.30 27.10 3.50
C LEU A 632 -0.46 26.42 4.60
N HIS A 633 -0.18 25.12 4.50
CA HIS A 633 0.76 24.43 5.40
C HIS A 633 2.19 25.01 5.30
N GLY A 634 2.60 25.38 4.09
CA GLY A 634 3.86 26.10 3.85
C GLY A 634 3.90 27.40 4.62
N ALA A 635 2.86 28.23 4.53
CA ALA A 635 2.75 29.47 5.29
C ALA A 635 2.77 29.23 6.81
N GLU A 636 2.06 28.22 7.34
CA GLU A 636 2.11 27.88 8.77
C GLU A 636 3.53 27.50 9.22
N LEU A 637 4.25 26.66 8.45
CA LEU A 637 5.62 26.26 8.75
C LEU A 637 6.60 27.43 8.65
N LEU A 638 6.47 28.28 7.63
CA LEU A 638 7.37 29.42 7.44
C LEU A 638 7.23 30.42 8.59
N ASP A 639 6.00 30.76 8.97
CA ASP A 639 5.69 31.69 10.06
C ASP A 639 6.20 31.15 11.41
N ALA A 640 5.88 29.89 11.73
CA ALA A 640 6.24 29.25 13.00
C ALA A 640 7.76 29.08 13.22
N PHE A 641 8.54 29.02 12.14
CA PHE A 641 10.00 28.86 12.19
C PHE A 641 10.77 30.14 11.76
N GLY A 642 10.09 31.29 11.69
CA GLY A 642 10.73 32.59 11.40
C GLY A 642 11.36 32.69 10.00
N ARG A 643 10.79 31.99 9.02
CA ARG A 643 11.21 31.96 7.62
C ARG A 643 10.43 33.00 6.80
N PRO A 644 11.00 33.52 5.69
CA PRO A 644 10.34 34.55 4.90
C PRO A 644 9.10 34.06 4.14
N ASP A 645 8.33 35.01 3.61
CA ASP A 645 7.24 34.82 2.63
C ASP A 645 6.01 34.00 3.08
N ALA A 646 5.83 33.77 4.38
CA ALA A 646 4.59 33.18 4.92
C ALA A 646 3.32 33.97 4.53
N ALA A 647 3.42 35.30 4.40
CA ALA A 647 2.31 36.15 3.98
C ALA A 647 1.98 35.98 2.48
N GLY A 648 2.99 36.00 1.59
CA GLY A 648 2.79 35.81 0.15
C GLY A 648 2.23 34.42 -0.18
N TRP A 649 2.56 33.40 0.62
CA TRP A 649 1.94 32.08 0.50
C TRP A 649 0.46 32.02 0.88
N ARG A 650 0.01 32.81 1.86
CA ARG A 650 -1.41 32.96 2.20
C ARG A 650 -2.17 33.73 1.11
N GLU A 651 -1.57 34.78 0.58
CA GLU A 651 -2.14 35.55 -0.53
C GLU A 651 -2.27 34.69 -1.79
N TRP A 652 -1.21 33.96 -2.18
CA TRP A 652 -1.22 33.05 -3.33
C TRP A 652 -2.31 31.97 -3.21
N ALA A 653 -2.56 31.45 -2.00
CA ALA A 653 -3.62 30.48 -1.76
C ALA A 653 -5.02 31.09 -1.99
N GLU A 654 -5.32 32.27 -1.43
CA GLU A 654 -6.63 32.91 -1.65
C GLU A 654 -6.81 33.39 -3.10
N GLN A 655 -5.73 33.83 -3.78
CA GLN A 655 -5.76 34.10 -5.22
C GLN A 655 -6.08 32.83 -6.05
N LEU A 656 -5.43 31.69 -5.73
CA LEU A 656 -5.72 30.40 -6.37
C LEU A 656 -7.17 29.98 -6.11
N ARG A 657 -7.69 30.19 -4.90
CA ARG A 657 -9.08 29.91 -4.51
C ARG A 657 -10.09 30.73 -5.30
N GLY A 658 -9.82 32.03 -5.48
CA GLY A 658 -10.61 32.91 -6.35
C GLY A 658 -10.65 32.40 -7.79
N ARG A 659 -9.46 32.21 -8.41
CA ARG A 659 -9.34 31.68 -9.77
C ARG A 659 -10.02 30.31 -9.92
N PHE A 660 -9.88 29.42 -8.93
CA PHE A 660 -10.49 28.09 -8.98
C PHE A 660 -12.01 28.15 -9.03
N ARG A 661 -12.65 28.93 -8.13
CA ARG A 661 -14.11 29.06 -8.08
C ARG A 661 -14.70 29.71 -9.33
N GLU A 662 -13.97 30.62 -9.98
CA GLU A 662 -14.35 31.21 -11.27
C GLU A 662 -14.18 30.23 -12.44
N ARG A 663 -13.04 29.52 -12.53
CA ARG A 663 -12.62 28.83 -13.75
C ARG A 663 -12.88 27.33 -13.78
N PHE A 664 -12.93 26.66 -12.63
CA PHE A 664 -13.19 25.22 -12.54
C PHE A 664 -14.67 24.86 -12.35
N TRP A 665 -15.55 25.81 -11.99
CA TRP A 665 -16.97 25.50 -11.87
C TRP A 665 -17.62 25.38 -13.25
N VAL A 666 -18.37 24.30 -13.47
CA VAL A 666 -19.12 24.03 -14.70
C VAL A 666 -20.58 23.89 -14.35
N ASP A 667 -21.37 24.89 -14.74
CA ASP A 667 -22.81 24.91 -14.48
C ASP A 667 -23.56 23.80 -15.22
N ASP A 668 -24.53 23.19 -14.53
CA ASP A 668 -25.44 22.21 -15.09
C ASP A 668 -26.82 22.27 -14.40
N LEU A 669 -27.79 21.53 -14.92
CA LEU A 669 -29.17 21.47 -14.40
C LEU A 669 -29.29 20.89 -12.97
N SER A 670 -28.18 20.50 -12.34
CA SER A 670 -28.11 19.98 -10.98
C SER A 670 -27.32 20.90 -10.02
N GLY A 671 -27.09 22.17 -10.40
CA GLY A 671 -26.37 23.17 -9.62
C GLY A 671 -24.91 23.35 -10.03
N GLY A 672 -24.45 22.62 -11.05
CA GLY A 672 -23.06 22.62 -11.49
C GLY A 672 -22.16 21.70 -10.68
N ARG A 673 -20.89 21.62 -11.11
CA ARG A 673 -19.85 20.76 -10.54
C ARG A 673 -18.45 21.25 -10.89
N PRO A 674 -17.40 20.85 -10.14
CA PRO A 674 -16.01 21.05 -10.58
C PRO A 674 -15.71 20.30 -11.89
N ALA A 675 -14.96 20.93 -12.78
CA ALA A 675 -14.26 20.26 -13.88
C ALA A 675 -13.13 19.37 -13.34
N ALA A 676 -12.87 18.23 -13.97
CA ALA A 676 -11.72 17.40 -13.62
C ALA A 676 -10.38 18.12 -13.89
N ALA A 677 -10.31 18.93 -14.94
CA ALA A 677 -9.16 19.75 -15.28
C ALA A 677 -9.51 20.93 -16.20
N LEU A 678 -8.59 21.91 -16.30
CA LEU A 678 -8.52 22.87 -17.40
C LEU A 678 -7.38 22.47 -18.35
N THR A 679 -7.64 22.51 -19.66
CA THR A 679 -6.58 22.32 -20.68
C THR A 679 -5.76 23.60 -20.86
N VAL A 680 -4.64 23.51 -21.58
CA VAL A 680 -4.04 24.68 -22.26
C VAL A 680 -5.13 25.44 -23.03
N GLY A 681 -5.12 26.77 -22.95
CA GLY A 681 -6.22 27.63 -23.43
C GLY A 681 -7.42 27.72 -22.49
N GLY A 682 -7.32 27.19 -21.26
CA GLY A 682 -8.26 27.43 -20.17
C GLY A 682 -9.66 26.79 -20.33
N ARG A 683 -9.80 25.75 -21.18
CA ARG A 683 -11.09 25.08 -21.42
C ARG A 683 -11.38 24.03 -20.33
N PRO A 684 -12.56 24.06 -19.69
CA PRO A 684 -12.90 23.10 -18.64
C PRO A 684 -13.30 21.73 -19.22
N LEU A 685 -12.72 20.67 -18.64
CA LEU A 685 -13.08 19.29 -18.90
C LEU A 685 -14.10 18.82 -17.85
N GLY A 686 -15.39 18.95 -18.18
CA GLY A 686 -16.51 18.59 -17.30
C GLY A 686 -16.71 17.09 -17.02
N ALA A 687 -15.70 16.25 -17.22
CA ALA A 687 -15.71 14.86 -16.77
C ALA A 687 -15.76 14.80 -15.24
N LEU A 688 -16.45 13.79 -14.69
CA LEU A 688 -16.61 13.62 -13.24
C LEU A 688 -15.88 12.35 -12.78
N SER A 689 -14.87 12.52 -11.93
CA SER A 689 -14.02 11.47 -11.36
C SER A 689 -14.01 11.49 -9.84
N SER A 690 -13.45 10.45 -9.22
CA SER A 690 -13.14 10.40 -7.78
C SER A 690 -12.25 11.56 -7.32
N SER A 691 -11.47 12.15 -8.25
CA SER A 691 -10.57 13.29 -8.01
C SER A 691 -11.20 14.45 -7.23
N VAL A 692 -12.50 14.70 -7.42
CA VAL A 692 -13.20 15.81 -6.75
C VAL A 692 -13.25 15.62 -5.22
N GLY A 693 -13.08 14.39 -4.71
CA GLY A 693 -12.93 14.12 -3.27
C GLY A 693 -11.71 14.80 -2.64
N HIS A 694 -10.66 15.09 -3.40
CA HIS A 694 -9.51 15.87 -2.89
C HIS A 694 -9.88 17.32 -2.52
N LEU A 695 -10.99 17.86 -3.03
CA LEU A 695 -11.47 19.21 -2.67
C LEU A 695 -12.01 19.28 -1.23
N LEU A 696 -12.35 18.13 -0.63
CA LEU A 696 -12.80 18.00 0.77
C LEU A 696 -11.66 17.59 1.73
N ASP A 697 -10.47 17.28 1.20
CA ASP A 697 -9.26 16.99 1.97
C ASP A 697 -8.57 18.30 2.37
N LEU A 698 -9.13 18.96 3.39
CA LEU A 698 -8.68 20.29 3.83
C LEU A 698 -7.29 20.26 4.50
N GLY A 699 -7.00 19.22 5.28
CA GLY A 699 -5.78 19.11 6.09
C GLY A 699 -5.87 19.78 7.48
N LEU A 700 -4.95 19.41 8.37
CA LEU A 700 -4.95 19.78 9.79
C LEU A 700 -4.20 21.10 10.04
N ALA A 701 -4.94 22.14 10.40
CA ALA A 701 -4.42 23.48 10.69
C ALA A 701 -3.99 23.62 12.17
N GLY A 702 -3.44 24.80 12.50
CA GLY A 702 -3.31 25.25 13.88
C GLY A 702 -4.63 25.20 14.68
N ALA A 703 -4.50 25.16 16.01
CA ALA A 703 -5.56 24.98 17.01
C ALA A 703 -6.42 23.70 16.86
N GLY A 704 -6.06 22.76 15.99
CA GLY A 704 -6.87 21.57 15.68
C GLY A 704 -8.04 21.86 14.73
N ALA A 705 -7.99 22.97 13.99
CA ALA A 705 -8.96 23.31 12.95
C ALA A 705 -8.67 22.56 11.63
N ALA A 706 -9.61 22.65 10.68
CA ALA A 706 -9.33 22.36 9.27
C ALA A 706 -8.84 23.65 8.58
N LEU A 707 -8.00 23.51 7.55
CA LEU A 707 -7.64 24.65 6.70
C LEU A 707 -8.83 25.10 5.81
N PRO A 708 -8.85 26.36 5.32
CA PRO A 708 -9.77 26.77 4.27
C PRO A 708 -9.73 25.86 3.02
N GLY A 709 -10.89 25.55 2.46
CA GLY A 709 -11.04 24.79 1.22
C GLY A 709 -11.08 25.67 -0.04
N LEU A 710 -10.85 25.06 -1.20
CA LEU A 710 -10.99 25.74 -2.50
C LEU A 710 -12.44 26.12 -2.84
N LEU A 711 -13.42 25.52 -2.17
CA LEU A 711 -14.84 25.69 -2.42
C LEU A 711 -15.47 26.68 -1.44
N ASP A 712 -16.76 26.98 -1.66
CA ASP A 712 -17.68 27.45 -0.61
C ASP A 712 -18.61 26.32 -0.16
N ARG A 713 -19.39 26.58 0.90
CA ARG A 713 -20.26 25.59 1.56
C ARG A 713 -21.37 25.00 0.67
N GLU A 714 -21.85 25.74 -0.32
CA GLU A 714 -22.86 25.24 -1.26
C GLU A 714 -22.19 24.39 -2.35
N GLN A 715 -21.02 24.82 -2.84
CA GLN A 715 -20.18 24.03 -3.73
C GLN A 715 -19.72 22.70 -3.06
N GLU A 716 -19.34 22.72 -1.79
CA GLU A 716 -19.04 21.54 -0.96
C GLU A 716 -20.25 20.60 -0.87
N ARG A 717 -21.44 21.12 -0.56
CA ARG A 717 -22.68 20.34 -0.48
C ARG A 717 -23.03 19.66 -1.81
N LEU A 718 -22.86 20.38 -2.93
CA LEU A 718 -23.10 19.84 -4.27
C LEU A 718 -22.09 18.75 -4.64
N VAL A 719 -20.82 18.89 -4.24
CA VAL A 719 -19.80 17.83 -4.39
C VAL A 719 -20.12 16.63 -3.49
N ALA A 720 -20.52 16.84 -2.24
CA ALA A 720 -20.85 15.77 -1.29
C ALA A 720 -21.99 14.88 -1.81
N HIS A 721 -23.14 15.47 -2.18
CA HIS A 721 -24.25 14.72 -2.79
C HIS A 721 -23.86 14.08 -4.13
N ARG A 722 -22.87 14.61 -4.86
CA ARG A 722 -22.40 14.03 -6.13
C ARG A 722 -21.54 12.79 -5.92
N LEU A 723 -20.74 12.73 -4.85
CA LEU A 723 -19.91 11.57 -4.54
C LEU A 723 -20.77 10.34 -4.22
N VAL A 724 -21.88 10.51 -3.48
CA VAL A 724 -22.84 9.43 -3.20
C VAL A 724 -23.92 9.22 -4.28
N ALA A 725 -23.84 9.92 -5.43
CA ALA A 725 -24.77 9.70 -6.52
C ALA A 725 -24.55 8.30 -7.14
N PRO A 726 -25.59 7.56 -7.58
CA PRO A 726 -25.45 6.18 -8.08
C PRO A 726 -24.57 5.98 -9.33
N ASP A 727 -24.15 7.06 -10.00
CA ASP A 727 -23.13 6.99 -11.06
C ASP A 727 -21.68 7.13 -10.56
N MET A 728 -21.48 7.60 -9.33
CA MET A 728 -20.18 7.69 -8.65
C MET A 728 -20.02 6.57 -7.63
N ASP A 729 -20.87 6.49 -6.60
CA ASP A 729 -20.89 5.33 -5.71
C ASP A 729 -21.53 4.11 -6.41
N CYS A 730 -20.88 2.95 -6.29
CA CYS A 730 -21.43 1.69 -6.77
C CYS A 730 -22.09 0.84 -5.65
N GLY A 731 -22.16 1.35 -4.41
CA GLY A 731 -22.59 0.61 -3.22
C GLY A 731 -21.45 -0.17 -2.54
N TRP A 732 -20.25 -0.14 -3.12
CA TRP A 732 -18.99 -0.62 -2.53
C TRP A 732 -17.98 0.52 -2.31
N GLY A 733 -18.28 1.75 -2.72
CA GLY A 733 -17.35 2.87 -2.76
C GLY A 733 -17.29 3.60 -4.11
N LEU A 734 -16.39 4.59 -4.19
CA LEU A 734 -16.33 5.53 -5.31
C LEU A 734 -15.65 4.95 -6.55
N ARG A 735 -16.38 4.95 -7.67
CA ARG A 735 -15.82 4.77 -9.01
C ARG A 735 -14.85 5.90 -9.34
N THR A 736 -13.73 5.54 -9.97
CA THR A 736 -12.73 6.53 -10.44
C THR A 736 -13.21 7.44 -11.57
N LEU A 737 -14.30 7.08 -12.26
CA LEU A 737 -14.97 7.88 -13.29
C LEU A 737 -16.47 7.56 -13.23
N SER A 738 -17.32 8.58 -13.37
CA SER A 738 -18.77 8.41 -13.40
C SER A 738 -19.21 7.37 -14.44
N ALA A 739 -20.12 6.48 -14.05
CA ALA A 739 -20.75 5.50 -14.94
C ALA A 739 -21.58 6.13 -16.08
N LYS A 740 -21.78 7.46 -16.06
CA LYS A 740 -22.38 8.23 -17.16
C LYS A 740 -21.37 8.66 -18.23
N SER A 741 -20.06 8.50 -18.03
CA SER A 741 -19.08 8.74 -19.10
C SER A 741 -19.14 7.63 -20.18
N PRO A 742 -19.14 7.96 -21.48
CA PRO A 742 -18.99 6.97 -22.54
C PRO A 742 -17.62 6.27 -22.56
N ARG A 743 -16.68 6.71 -21.70
CA ARG A 743 -15.37 6.07 -21.48
C ARG A 743 -15.28 5.30 -20.16
N PHE A 744 -16.42 5.09 -19.49
CA PHE A 744 -16.50 4.24 -18.29
C PHE A 744 -16.10 2.79 -18.62
N ASN A 745 -15.28 2.21 -17.74
CA ASN A 745 -14.92 0.80 -17.71
C ASN A 745 -14.73 0.41 -16.23
N PRO A 746 -15.54 -0.50 -15.66
CA PRO A 746 -15.48 -0.87 -14.25
C PRO A 746 -14.16 -1.55 -13.87
N LEU A 747 -13.43 -2.15 -14.83
CA LEU A 747 -12.09 -2.72 -14.65
C LEU A 747 -10.96 -1.77 -15.11
N GLY A 748 -11.22 -0.46 -15.16
CA GLY A 748 -10.21 0.54 -15.51
C GLY A 748 -9.77 1.38 -14.31
N HIS A 749 -8.48 1.25 -13.96
CA HIS A 749 -7.82 1.89 -12.80
C HIS A 749 -8.12 3.40 -12.64
N ARG A 750 -8.32 4.16 -13.73
CA ARG A 750 -8.76 5.57 -13.71
C ARG A 750 -9.90 5.83 -14.69
N SER A 751 -10.82 4.87 -14.81
CA SER A 751 -12.00 4.99 -15.68
C SER A 751 -13.23 4.26 -15.15
N GLY A 752 -13.26 3.86 -13.89
CA GLY A 752 -14.42 3.21 -13.30
C GLY A 752 -14.14 2.28 -12.13
N ALA A 753 -12.93 1.71 -12.01
CA ALA A 753 -12.56 0.91 -10.85
C ALA A 753 -12.70 1.69 -9.53
N VAL A 754 -13.06 1.01 -8.44
CA VAL A 754 -13.10 1.59 -7.10
C VAL A 754 -11.72 1.50 -6.48
N ARG A 755 -11.12 2.64 -6.17
CA ARG A 755 -9.83 2.74 -5.47
C ARG A 755 -10.08 2.99 -3.99
N ILE A 756 -9.55 2.11 -3.14
CA ILE A 756 -9.81 2.14 -1.69
C ILE A 756 -9.36 3.46 -1.07
N HIS A 757 -8.12 3.88 -1.35
CA HIS A 757 -7.56 5.14 -0.88
C HIS A 757 -8.43 6.35 -1.26
N GLU A 758 -8.96 6.40 -2.49
CA GLU A 758 -9.74 7.55 -2.97
C GLU A 758 -11.15 7.59 -2.34
N THR A 759 -11.73 6.42 -2.05
CA THR A 759 -12.99 6.31 -1.28
C THR A 759 -12.79 6.70 0.19
N ALA A 760 -11.74 6.17 0.82
CA ALA A 760 -11.36 6.46 2.22
C ALA A 760 -11.01 7.94 2.44
N LEU A 761 -10.33 8.58 1.47
CA LEU A 761 -10.09 10.02 1.44
C LEU A 761 -11.42 10.79 1.42
N ALA A 762 -12.36 10.40 0.57
CA ALA A 762 -13.67 11.06 0.48
C ALA A 762 -14.48 10.90 1.78
N VAL A 763 -14.55 9.71 2.38
CA VAL A 763 -15.18 9.49 3.70
C VAL A 763 -14.58 10.42 4.75
N SER A 764 -13.24 10.50 4.81
CA SER A 764 -12.52 11.32 5.77
C SER A 764 -12.78 12.82 5.56
N GLY A 765 -12.80 13.29 4.31
CA GLY A 765 -13.09 14.69 3.96
C GLY A 765 -14.56 15.08 4.22
N LEU A 766 -15.51 14.21 3.86
CA LEU A 766 -16.94 14.39 4.12
C LEU A 766 -17.22 14.49 5.63
N ALA A 767 -16.66 13.58 6.42
CA ALA A 767 -16.74 13.64 7.88
C ALA A 767 -16.09 14.91 8.46
N ALA A 768 -14.90 15.30 7.97
CA ALA A 768 -14.21 16.50 8.44
C ALA A 768 -14.95 17.82 8.12
N THR A 769 -15.75 17.83 7.05
CA THR A 769 -16.57 18.98 6.59
C THR A 769 -18.05 18.93 7.05
N GLY A 770 -18.46 17.86 7.74
CA GLY A 770 -19.80 17.74 8.34
C GLY A 770 -20.88 17.12 7.45
N TYR A 771 -20.52 16.57 6.29
CA TYR A 771 -21.42 15.77 5.45
C TYR A 771 -21.39 14.30 5.91
N GLU A 772 -21.78 14.09 7.17
CA GLU A 772 -21.61 12.80 7.85
C GLU A 772 -22.42 11.68 7.16
N ASN A 773 -23.69 11.92 6.81
CA ASN A 773 -24.54 10.93 6.12
C ASN A 773 -23.90 10.43 4.81
N GLU A 774 -23.33 11.34 4.02
CA GLU A 774 -22.60 11.02 2.80
C GLU A 774 -21.33 10.20 3.06
N ALA A 775 -20.64 10.45 4.18
CA ALA A 775 -19.51 9.65 4.63
C ALA A 775 -19.93 8.23 5.05
N GLU A 776 -21.08 8.06 5.74
CA GLU A 776 -21.58 6.75 6.18
C GLU A 776 -21.87 5.81 5.01
N VAL A 777 -22.49 6.31 3.93
CA VAL A 777 -22.82 5.52 2.73
C VAL A 777 -21.56 4.90 2.11
N LEU A 778 -20.50 5.71 1.94
CA LEU A 778 -19.23 5.24 1.37
C LEU A 778 -18.45 4.34 2.34
N LEU A 779 -18.55 4.59 3.65
CA LEU A 779 -17.96 3.77 4.71
C LEU A 779 -18.58 2.37 4.76
N GLU A 780 -19.92 2.25 4.75
CA GLU A 780 -20.62 0.95 4.66
C GLU A 780 -20.25 0.20 3.37
N GLY A 781 -20.07 0.91 2.26
CA GLY A 781 -19.54 0.32 1.01
C GLY A 781 -18.19 -0.36 1.21
N LEU A 782 -17.24 0.31 1.86
CA LEU A 782 -15.91 -0.24 2.18
C LEU A 782 -15.96 -1.37 3.22
N LEU A 783 -16.78 -1.24 4.27
CA LEU A 783 -16.92 -2.26 5.31
C LEU A 783 -17.49 -3.55 4.74
N ALA A 784 -18.57 -3.49 3.96
CA ALA A 784 -19.15 -4.66 3.30
C ALA A 784 -18.22 -5.25 2.22
N ALA A 785 -17.48 -4.42 1.49
CA ALA A 785 -16.45 -4.92 0.58
C ALA A 785 -15.36 -5.67 1.34
N SER A 786 -15.01 -5.23 2.56
CA SER A 786 -13.96 -5.86 3.36
C SER A 786 -14.30 -7.32 3.71
N GLU A 787 -15.56 -7.65 3.97
CA GLU A 787 -16.00 -9.02 4.30
C GLU A 787 -15.70 -9.99 3.15
N ALA A 788 -16.05 -9.60 1.91
CA ALA A 788 -15.78 -10.38 0.70
C ALA A 788 -14.28 -10.54 0.40
N PHE A 789 -13.44 -9.60 0.85
CA PHE A 789 -11.98 -9.69 0.79
C PHE A 789 -11.33 -10.19 2.10
N SER A 790 -12.14 -10.70 3.04
CA SER A 790 -11.73 -11.21 4.36
C SER A 790 -10.83 -10.23 5.13
N GLY A 791 -11.25 -8.97 5.25
CA GLY A 791 -10.51 -7.86 5.86
C GLY A 791 -9.20 -7.47 5.15
N ARG A 792 -8.78 -8.17 4.09
CA ARG A 792 -7.59 -7.86 3.27
C ARG A 792 -7.99 -7.19 1.98
N LEU A 793 -8.54 -5.97 2.06
CA LEU A 793 -8.89 -5.17 0.88
C LEU A 793 -7.65 -4.96 -0.03
N PRO A 794 -7.80 -5.10 -1.36
CA PRO A 794 -6.74 -4.79 -2.31
C PRO A 794 -6.60 -3.27 -2.51
N GLU A 795 -5.69 -2.84 -3.38
CA GLU A 795 -5.64 -1.44 -3.85
C GLU A 795 -6.98 -0.97 -4.46
N MET A 796 -7.61 -1.84 -5.23
CA MET A 796 -8.81 -1.56 -6.00
C MET A 796 -9.55 -2.83 -6.41
N PHE A 797 -10.84 -2.69 -6.66
CA PHE A 797 -11.72 -3.70 -7.25
C PHE A 797 -12.62 -3.05 -8.32
N ALA A 798 -13.42 -3.84 -9.04
CA ALA A 798 -14.22 -3.32 -10.15
C ALA A 798 -15.36 -2.41 -9.68
N GLY A 799 -15.61 -1.32 -10.39
CA GLY A 799 -16.73 -0.40 -10.15
C GLY A 799 -18.09 -0.87 -10.64
N GLU A 800 -18.31 -2.18 -10.64
CA GLU A 800 -19.61 -2.78 -10.90
C GLU A 800 -20.61 -2.39 -9.80
N GLN A 801 -21.88 -2.25 -10.16
CA GLN A 801 -22.93 -1.95 -9.18
C GLN A 801 -23.09 -3.11 -8.19
N ARG A 802 -23.15 -2.81 -6.89
CA ARG A 802 -23.51 -3.77 -5.83
C ARG A 802 -24.92 -4.31 -6.09
N LEU A 803 -25.00 -5.62 -6.32
CA LEU A 803 -26.24 -6.36 -6.46
C LEU A 803 -26.39 -7.33 -5.28
N PRO A 804 -27.63 -7.66 -4.84
CA PRO A 804 -27.84 -8.62 -3.77
C PRO A 804 -27.17 -9.98 -4.07
N ASN A 805 -26.44 -10.51 -3.10
CA ASN A 805 -25.72 -11.79 -3.16
C ASN A 805 -24.56 -11.87 -4.21
N CYS A 806 -24.16 -10.76 -4.83
CA CYS A 806 -22.98 -10.71 -5.71
C CYS A 806 -21.81 -10.04 -4.96
N PRO A 807 -20.63 -10.68 -4.79
CA PRO A 807 -19.46 -10.03 -4.19
C PRO A 807 -18.80 -9.01 -5.15
N PRO A 808 -17.99 -8.06 -4.64
CA PRO A 808 -17.21 -7.14 -5.47
C PRO A 808 -16.20 -7.90 -6.34
N VAL A 809 -16.13 -7.58 -7.64
CA VAL A 809 -15.27 -8.29 -8.60
C VAL A 809 -13.80 -7.84 -8.43
N PRO A 810 -12.84 -8.74 -8.15
CA PRO A 810 -11.45 -8.37 -7.93
C PRO A 810 -10.77 -7.82 -9.19
N HIS A 811 -10.00 -6.73 -9.07
CA HIS A 811 -9.28 -6.12 -10.20
C HIS A 811 -7.95 -6.83 -10.47
N PRO A 812 -7.68 -7.38 -11.67
CA PRO A 812 -6.59 -8.34 -11.90
C PRO A 812 -5.19 -7.81 -11.57
N SER A 813 -4.88 -6.55 -11.93
CA SER A 813 -3.58 -5.92 -11.65
C SER A 813 -3.52 -5.14 -10.33
N ALA A 814 -4.43 -5.37 -9.38
CA ALA A 814 -4.36 -4.71 -8.07
C ALA A 814 -3.23 -5.29 -7.22
N CYS A 815 -2.56 -4.43 -6.44
CA CYS A 815 -1.70 -4.87 -5.35
C CYS A 815 -2.53 -5.29 -4.13
N ARG A 816 -2.05 -6.29 -3.37
CA ARG A 816 -2.71 -6.80 -2.16
C ARG A 816 -1.65 -7.42 -1.22
N PRO A 817 -1.14 -6.70 -0.21
CA PRO A 817 -1.51 -5.34 0.24
C PRO A 817 -0.98 -4.21 -0.66
N ALA A 818 -1.53 -3.01 -0.45
CA ALA A 818 -1.06 -1.75 -1.01
C ALA A 818 -1.03 -0.67 0.09
N ALA A 819 0.10 0.03 0.26
CA ALA A 819 0.38 0.83 1.45
C ALA A 819 -0.59 1.99 1.64
N ALA A 820 -0.79 2.81 0.60
CA ALA A 820 -1.72 3.94 0.66
C ALA A 820 -3.17 3.51 0.93
N SER A 821 -3.59 2.31 0.48
CA SER A 821 -4.94 1.80 0.73
C SER A 821 -5.11 1.25 2.14
N ALA A 822 -4.15 0.44 2.61
CA ALA A 822 -4.15 -0.10 3.97
C ALA A 822 -4.05 1.01 5.03
N ALA A 823 -3.20 2.01 4.80
CA ALA A 823 -3.08 3.17 5.67
C ALA A 823 -4.34 4.04 5.63
N ALA A 824 -4.93 4.30 4.47
CA ALA A 824 -6.16 5.10 4.36
C ALA A 824 -7.36 4.45 5.07
N LEU A 825 -7.48 3.12 5.03
CA LEU A 825 -8.51 2.39 5.79
C LEU A 825 -8.33 2.58 7.30
N ALA A 826 -7.11 2.38 7.81
CA ALA A 826 -6.80 2.60 9.22
C ALA A 826 -7.07 4.05 9.63
N HIS A 827 -6.62 5.01 8.82
CA HIS A 827 -6.86 6.44 9.06
C HIS A 827 -8.34 6.80 9.09
N THR A 828 -9.15 6.31 8.15
CA THR A 828 -10.57 6.64 8.06
C THR A 828 -11.31 6.20 9.33
N LEU A 829 -11.04 4.97 9.80
CA LEU A 829 -11.65 4.44 11.02
C LEU A 829 -11.26 5.25 12.27
N ILE A 830 -10.03 5.77 12.33
CA ILE A 830 -9.55 6.63 13.42
C ILE A 830 -10.08 8.07 13.30
N ALA A 831 -10.22 8.59 12.08
CA ALA A 831 -10.66 9.95 11.80
C ALA A 831 -12.12 10.20 12.23
N LEU A 832 -12.95 9.15 12.30
CA LEU A 832 -14.31 9.20 12.84
C LEU A 832 -14.33 9.56 14.34
N ALA A 833 -13.28 9.24 15.10
CA ALA A 833 -13.10 9.74 16.47
C ALA A 833 -12.62 11.20 16.54
N GLY A 834 -12.26 11.81 15.40
CA GLY A 834 -12.11 13.26 15.27
C GLY A 834 -10.98 13.88 16.08
N THR A 835 -9.92 13.12 16.39
CA THR A 835 -8.75 13.61 17.14
C THR A 835 -7.92 14.56 16.27
N ARG A 836 -7.81 15.83 16.70
CA ARG A 836 -7.15 16.91 15.97
C ARG A 836 -6.11 17.60 16.88
N PRO A 837 -4.84 17.15 16.85
CA PRO A 837 -3.80 17.73 17.69
C PRO A 837 -3.21 19.01 17.11
N ASP A 838 -2.76 19.88 18.02
CA ASP A 838 -1.80 20.95 17.75
C ASP A 838 -0.77 20.94 18.88
N VAL A 839 0.15 19.97 18.81
CA VAL A 839 1.24 19.79 19.79
C VAL A 839 2.10 21.05 19.96
N PRO A 840 2.44 21.82 18.90
CA PRO A 840 3.09 23.13 19.04
C PRO A 840 2.34 24.11 19.96
N ALA A 841 1.01 24.15 19.90
CA ALA A 841 0.16 24.94 20.80
C ALA A 841 -0.21 24.19 22.10
N LYS A 842 0.44 23.05 22.38
CA LYS A 842 0.15 22.12 23.49
C LYS A 842 -1.34 21.79 23.62
N ARG A 843 -2.02 21.53 22.50
CA ARG A 843 -3.48 21.27 22.45
C ARG A 843 -3.80 19.96 21.75
N VAL A 844 -4.90 19.34 22.14
CA VAL A 844 -5.60 18.35 21.31
C VAL A 844 -7.11 18.57 21.45
N THR A 845 -7.82 18.66 20.33
CA THR A 845 -9.28 18.70 20.30
C THR A 845 -9.81 17.36 19.78
N VAL A 846 -11.04 17.00 20.18
CA VAL A 846 -11.67 15.73 19.79
C VAL A 846 -13.09 16.06 19.36
N ARG A 847 -13.32 16.02 18.04
CA ARG A 847 -14.58 16.38 17.39
C ARG A 847 -15.06 15.19 16.55
N PRO A 848 -15.59 14.13 17.19
CA PRO A 848 -16.02 12.91 16.51
C PRO A 848 -17.20 13.17 15.59
N VAL A 849 -17.52 12.21 14.71
CA VAL A 849 -18.77 12.27 13.94
C VAL A 849 -19.99 12.08 14.85
N THR A 850 -21.00 12.92 14.67
CA THR A 850 -22.20 12.96 15.51
C THR A 850 -23.16 11.80 15.27
N THR A 851 -23.20 11.26 14.05
CA THR A 851 -24.07 10.12 13.68
C THR A 851 -23.60 8.78 14.25
N ALA A 852 -22.32 8.66 14.61
CA ALA A 852 -21.69 7.44 15.16
C ALA A 852 -21.91 6.15 14.31
N PRO A 853 -21.49 6.10 13.03
CA PRO A 853 -21.76 5.00 12.09
C PRO A 853 -21.23 3.63 12.55
N LEU A 854 -20.24 3.60 13.44
CA LEU A 854 -19.61 2.39 13.96
C LEU A 854 -20.17 1.96 15.34
N GLY A 855 -21.17 2.68 15.87
CA GLY A 855 -21.65 2.54 17.24
C GLY A 855 -20.68 3.09 18.28
N GLU A 856 -20.51 2.40 19.41
CA GLU A 856 -19.46 2.72 20.39
C GLU A 856 -18.10 2.26 19.86
N LEU A 857 -17.13 3.18 19.88
CA LEU A 857 -15.78 3.00 19.34
C LEU A 857 -14.74 3.40 20.38
N GLU A 858 -13.98 2.43 20.89
CA GLU A 858 -12.83 2.64 21.78
C GLU A 858 -11.55 2.51 20.94
N LEU A 859 -10.72 3.57 20.90
CA LEU A 859 -9.40 3.58 20.27
C LEU A 859 -8.33 3.76 21.34
N ALA A 860 -7.45 2.78 21.53
CA ALA A 860 -6.39 2.84 22.54
C ALA A 860 -5.00 2.56 21.95
N GLY A 861 -4.00 3.34 22.33
CA GLY A 861 -2.65 3.26 21.76
C GLY A 861 -2.44 4.13 20.50
N LEU A 862 -3.24 5.19 20.34
CA LEU A 862 -2.88 6.30 19.45
C LEU A 862 -1.67 7.07 20.04
N ARG A 863 -1.10 8.00 19.28
CA ARG A 863 0.04 8.82 19.71
C ARG A 863 -0.19 10.31 19.44
N VAL A 864 0.05 11.14 20.46
CA VAL A 864 0.09 12.61 20.33
C VAL A 864 1.31 13.11 21.11
N ALA A 865 2.13 13.98 20.51
CA ALA A 865 3.41 14.43 21.09
C ALA A 865 4.42 13.29 21.37
N GLY A 866 4.24 12.13 20.75
CA GLY A 866 5.00 10.90 21.03
C GLY A 866 4.47 10.09 22.22
N GLU A 867 3.60 10.66 23.06
CA GLU A 867 2.98 10.00 24.21
C GLU A 867 1.71 9.22 23.82
N PRO A 868 1.29 8.23 24.64
CA PRO A 868 0.03 7.53 24.43
C PRO A 868 -1.18 8.46 24.43
N PHE A 869 -2.16 8.12 23.60
CA PHE A 869 -3.47 8.75 23.56
C PHE A 869 -4.55 7.67 23.36
N SER A 870 -5.64 7.77 24.11
CA SER A 870 -6.77 6.83 24.04
C SER A 870 -8.09 7.59 24.16
N VAL A 871 -9.05 7.26 23.31
CA VAL A 871 -10.33 7.97 23.15
C VAL A 871 -11.46 6.98 22.91
N ARG A 872 -12.61 7.18 23.56
CA ARG A 872 -13.83 6.40 23.34
C ARG A 872 -14.98 7.28 22.90
N VAL A 873 -15.58 6.97 21.76
CA VAL A 873 -16.78 7.60 21.22
C VAL A 873 -17.99 6.74 21.55
N SER A 874 -19.03 7.33 22.10
CA SER A 874 -20.29 6.65 22.42
C SER A 874 -21.25 6.59 21.22
N ARG A 875 -22.27 5.72 21.31
CA ARG A 875 -23.38 5.53 20.32
C ARG A 875 -24.24 6.77 20.04
N ILE A 876 -23.86 7.94 20.55
CA ILE A 876 -24.54 9.24 20.37
C ILE A 876 -23.55 10.34 19.95
N GLY A 877 -22.37 9.96 19.42
CA GLY A 877 -21.38 10.92 18.91
C GLY A 877 -20.63 11.71 20.00
N VAL A 878 -20.76 11.36 21.28
CA VAL A 878 -20.01 12.03 22.36
C VAL A 878 -18.73 11.26 22.66
N ALA A 879 -17.59 11.95 22.58
CA ALA A 879 -16.27 11.39 22.89
C ALA A 879 -15.83 11.66 24.34
N VAL A 880 -15.04 10.73 24.87
CA VAL A 880 -14.32 10.83 26.15
C VAL A 880 -12.84 10.52 25.86
N VAL A 881 -11.93 11.40 26.29
CA VAL A 881 -10.49 11.11 26.29
C VAL A 881 -10.18 10.34 27.56
N GLU A 882 -9.68 9.12 27.41
CA GLU A 882 -9.40 8.19 28.52
C GLU A 882 -7.90 8.15 28.86
N GLU A 883 -7.02 8.54 27.93
CA GLU A 883 -5.58 8.68 28.14
C GLU A 883 -5.04 9.83 27.27
N ALA A 884 -4.22 10.71 27.85
CA ALA A 884 -3.49 11.77 27.15
C ALA A 884 -2.29 12.24 27.98
N SER A 885 -1.28 12.84 27.33
CA SER A 885 -0.16 13.48 28.03
C SER A 885 -0.64 14.64 28.91
N PRO A 886 -0.14 14.77 30.17
CA PRO A 886 -0.48 15.88 31.06
C PRO A 886 0.04 17.23 30.57
N GLU A 887 0.90 17.26 29.56
CA GLU A 887 1.33 18.51 28.92
C GLU A 887 0.33 19.05 27.88
N LEU A 888 -0.69 18.28 27.50
CA LEU A 888 -1.67 18.65 26.48
C LEU A 888 -2.95 19.22 27.10
N LEU A 889 -3.30 20.44 26.72
CA LEU A 889 -4.59 21.04 26.98
C LEU A 889 -5.65 20.36 26.10
N LEU A 890 -6.53 19.58 26.74
CA LEU A 890 -7.74 19.08 26.08
C LEU A 890 -8.63 20.27 25.70
N GLY A 891 -9.00 20.35 24.42
CA GLY A 891 -9.93 21.36 23.93
C GLY A 891 -11.31 21.20 24.57
N LYS A 892 -11.84 22.30 25.09
CA LYS A 892 -13.28 22.43 25.35
C LYS A 892 -13.91 23.04 24.09
N ASP A 893 -14.73 22.24 23.43
CA ASP A 893 -15.74 22.64 22.45
C ASP A 893 -17.08 22.10 22.96
#